data_AF-A0A6F8T4J1-F1
#
_entry.id   AF-A0A6F8T4J1-F1
#
_cell.length_a   1.000
_cell.length_b   1.000
_cell.length_c   1.000
_cell.angle_alpha   90.00
_cell.angle_beta   90.00
_cell.angle_gamma   90.00
#
_symmetry.space_group_name_H-M   'P 1'
#
loop_
_entity.id
_entity.type
_entity.pdbx_description
1 polymer ?
#
loop_
_entity_poly.entity_id
_entity_poly.type
_entity_poly.pdbx_seq_one_letter_code
_entity_poly.pdbx_strand_id
1 'polypeptide(L)'
;MPTYTVNSPVIVFNQEEYGKRLLFQKAETNPRNALGKNGVTLQPWPSSLFYKIIKIRAPQIDEHGQHEAREFTLNRNSLIKYIGVDASVDNSDEELIKKLNDKLWHSELNQPGLDDKNKQIEAGEHLRHAGQHNKRVINHWSDPIVDLFKGAFFSWFYQITLQSINLIKLRFFFFGKEKDLFETGEILAKKRFHEAYADVPAYSNHLTTFNGMVVTDTVFHEIPLTTKANYIKIQEHDSDTHFYGTYPENSKTDTSTGTTGKPTAWVRGEGELETVKKSLALAAKIQFGTRRLSYINAFAMGPWATGLTTYELMRQTGSVFATGPDKEKILDEMLRIAKYEKHQLDLAVDKLQHRNPQIQEGEKKIINDVIHKCLNALLKNRDLSLVDALDAQITQLTNQQQVIIKRYQDKIKAVVERLNKEKTQIIIAGYPPFLQDLTTYVKEQGYALADFSPIAVVGGQAISEAMRDLLVKNGFNQLYSSYGASDLDINLGVETEYEIMVRKAIEKNPGLARELYGANKGLPMIFHYDTWNYHVECLDKDNEQPDNTDSLVFTATRDDRSSPRIRYDLGDKGRVYASSDVQALLAKYGIFQKPKTNLPLLFVWGRDSTVVFNGANLAFTELERAVTDIDTYGNILKKAFYKYQDTETGAEKLEIWLELNDGVEIPENITEYAQNLISKLAMLNQDFRYQLESLDEGTILPMVRFFKRHQSQISEAGGLIWVRMSGTKLRKNKSYSSIIYS
;
A
#
# COMPACT_ATOMS: atom_id res chain seq x y z
N MET A 1 -37.29 29.82 8.91
CA MET A 1 -36.41 29.53 7.76
C MET A 1 -36.89 28.23 7.14
N PRO A 2 -37.19 28.19 5.84
CA PRO A 2 -37.63 26.97 5.16
C PRO A 2 -36.56 25.87 5.23
N THR A 3 -37.00 24.62 5.32
CA THR A 3 -36.13 23.44 5.21
C THR A 3 -36.34 22.81 3.84
N TYR A 4 -35.26 22.63 3.08
CA TYR A 4 -35.30 22.09 1.72
C TYR A 4 -34.90 20.60 1.66
N THR A 5 -35.47 19.82 0.76
CA THR A 5 -35.14 18.39 0.62
C THR A 5 -33.97 18.18 -0.34
N VAL A 6 -33.01 17.35 0.05
CA VAL A 6 -31.91 16.89 -0.82
C VAL A 6 -32.12 15.42 -1.19
N ASN A 7 -32.00 15.11 -2.47
CA ASN A 7 -32.28 13.78 -3.04
C ASN A 7 -31.08 12.81 -2.94
N SER A 8 -30.35 12.89 -1.84
CA SER A 8 -29.18 12.05 -1.57
C SER A 8 -29.10 11.72 -0.08
N PRO A 9 -28.76 10.47 0.29
CA PRO A 9 -28.28 10.21 1.64
C PRO A 9 -27.03 11.04 1.94
N VAL A 10 -26.86 11.40 3.20
CA VAL A 10 -25.77 12.27 3.65
C VAL A 10 -24.96 11.62 4.75
N ILE A 11 -23.67 11.95 4.80
CA ILE A 11 -22.75 11.47 5.82
C ILE A 11 -22.19 12.68 6.55
N VAL A 12 -22.25 12.66 7.89
CA VAL A 12 -21.59 13.66 8.73
C VAL A 12 -20.14 13.23 8.91
N PHE A 13 -19.26 13.80 8.09
CA PHE A 13 -17.84 13.52 8.13
C PHE A 13 -17.13 14.48 9.09
N ASN A 14 -16.49 13.92 10.12
CA ASN A 14 -15.75 14.69 11.11
C ASN A 14 -14.26 14.40 11.02
N GLN A 15 -13.49 15.41 10.61
CA GLN A 15 -12.03 15.34 10.52
C GLN A 15 -11.43 16.40 11.45
N GLU A 16 -10.39 16.03 12.21
CA GLU A 16 -9.85 16.83 13.32
C GLU A 16 -9.29 18.20 12.89
N GLU A 17 -8.70 18.28 11.70
CA GLU A 17 -8.12 19.49 11.11
C GLU A 17 -9.16 20.40 10.45
N TYR A 18 -10.18 19.83 9.79
CA TYR A 18 -11.10 20.58 8.93
C TYR A 18 -12.53 20.70 9.45
N GLY A 19 -12.82 20.11 10.60
CA GLY A 19 -14.11 20.14 11.29
C GLY A 19 -15.18 19.28 10.62
N LYS A 20 -16.44 19.56 10.97
CA LYS A 20 -17.60 18.79 10.51
C LYS A 20 -18.05 19.22 9.11
N ARG A 21 -18.13 18.25 8.21
CA ARG A 21 -18.59 18.37 6.83
C ARG A 21 -19.80 17.49 6.60
N LEU A 22 -20.69 17.91 5.71
CA LEU A 22 -21.74 17.07 5.17
C LEU A 22 -21.33 16.60 3.79
N LEU A 23 -21.12 15.29 3.65
CA LEU A 23 -20.89 14.62 2.37
C LEU A 23 -22.25 14.18 1.80
N PHE A 24 -22.38 14.23 0.47
CA PHE A 24 -23.53 13.68 -0.22
C PHE A 24 -23.14 12.34 -0.83
N GLN A 25 -23.86 11.27 -0.47
CA GLN A 25 -23.52 9.93 -0.92
C GLN A 25 -23.59 9.79 -2.44
N LYS A 26 -24.45 10.55 -3.10
CA LYS A 26 -24.63 10.51 -4.56
C LYS A 26 -24.03 11.75 -5.22
N ALA A 27 -22.90 12.24 -4.76
CA ALA A 27 -22.21 13.34 -5.42
C ALA A 27 -20.70 13.23 -5.23
N GLU A 28 -19.96 14.03 -5.99
CA GLU A 28 -18.52 14.13 -5.84
C GLU A 28 -18.10 14.54 -4.42
N THR A 29 -17.08 13.90 -3.88
CA THR A 29 -16.63 14.12 -2.49
C THR A 29 -15.92 15.48 -2.32
N ASN A 30 -15.06 15.86 -3.26
CA ASN A 30 -14.28 17.10 -3.21
C ASN A 30 -14.23 17.83 -4.58
N PRO A 31 -15.36 18.38 -5.06
CA PRO A 31 -15.43 19.08 -6.36
C PRO A 31 -14.60 20.37 -6.41
N ARG A 32 -14.03 20.78 -5.28
CA ARG A 32 -13.20 21.99 -5.17
C ARG A 32 -11.71 21.69 -5.37
N ASN A 33 -11.31 20.42 -5.49
CA ASN A 33 -9.92 19.96 -5.61
C ASN A 33 -8.98 20.71 -4.63
N ALA A 34 -9.37 20.75 -3.35
CA ALA A 34 -8.65 21.51 -2.33
C ALA A 34 -8.66 20.79 -0.97
N LEU A 35 -7.54 20.89 -0.25
CA LEU A 35 -7.38 20.26 1.06
C LEU A 35 -8.48 20.68 2.05
N GLY A 36 -9.08 19.68 2.71
CA GLY A 36 -10.12 19.89 3.71
C GLY A 36 -11.44 20.44 3.17
N LYS A 37 -11.62 20.45 1.85
CA LYS A 37 -12.82 20.93 1.17
C LYS A 37 -13.76 19.78 0.74
N ASN A 38 -13.68 18.66 1.42
CA ASN A 38 -14.64 17.55 1.34
C ASN A 38 -16.06 18.01 1.73
N GLY A 39 -17.03 17.85 0.83
CA GLY A 39 -18.44 18.21 1.05
C GLY A 39 -18.71 19.67 1.42
N VAL A 40 -19.76 19.89 2.22
CA VAL A 40 -20.23 21.23 2.63
C VAL A 40 -20.04 21.44 4.13
N THR A 41 -19.59 22.62 4.57
CA THR A 41 -19.45 22.92 6.01
C THR A 41 -20.80 22.83 6.74
N LEU A 42 -20.85 22.05 7.82
CA LEU A 42 -21.94 22.09 8.79
C LEU A 42 -21.74 23.26 9.74
N GLN A 43 -22.79 24.05 9.98
CA GLN A 43 -22.72 25.22 10.85
C GLN A 43 -23.30 24.88 12.24
N PRO A 44 -22.48 24.83 13.31
CA PRO A 44 -23.01 24.64 14.66
C PRO A 44 -23.77 25.87 15.18
N TRP A 45 -24.68 25.64 16.13
CA TRP A 45 -25.65 26.63 16.61
C TRP A 45 -25.06 27.99 17.05
N PRO A 46 -23.90 28.09 17.75
CA PRO A 46 -23.39 29.40 18.17
C PRO A 46 -22.83 30.26 17.03
N SER A 47 -22.29 29.65 15.98
CA SER A 47 -21.64 30.37 14.87
C SER A 47 -22.60 30.71 13.73
N SER A 48 -23.83 30.18 13.76
CA SER A 48 -24.90 30.48 12.80
C SER A 48 -25.33 31.96 12.75
N LEU A 49 -25.00 32.74 13.78
CA LEU A 49 -25.28 34.18 13.86
C LEU A 49 -24.40 35.04 12.93
N PHE A 50 -23.27 34.52 12.47
CA PHE A 50 -22.27 35.27 11.70
C PHE A 50 -22.18 34.85 10.22
N TYR A 51 -22.95 33.85 9.79
CA TYR A 51 -22.92 33.32 8.44
C TYR A 51 -24.31 33.14 7.86
N LYS A 52 -24.46 33.33 6.54
CA LYS A 52 -25.68 32.91 5.83
C LYS A 52 -25.75 31.38 5.86
N ILE A 53 -26.83 30.85 6.40
CA ILE A 53 -27.09 29.41 6.53
C ILE A 53 -28.19 28.96 5.57
N ILE A 54 -28.29 27.67 5.33
CA ILE A 54 -29.42 27.03 4.64
C ILE A 54 -29.79 25.74 5.39
N LYS A 55 -31.09 25.50 5.60
CA LYS A 55 -31.57 24.28 6.25
C LYS A 55 -31.95 23.24 5.20
N ILE A 56 -31.45 22.03 5.35
CA ILE A 56 -31.83 20.90 4.51
C ILE A 56 -32.35 19.72 5.34
N ARG A 57 -33.15 18.86 4.72
CA ARG A 57 -33.57 17.57 5.26
C ARG A 57 -33.11 16.46 4.32
N ALA A 58 -32.42 15.47 4.88
CA ALA A 58 -31.89 14.33 4.14
C ALA A 58 -31.77 13.10 5.05
N PRO A 59 -31.80 11.87 4.49
CA PRO A 59 -31.49 10.67 5.24
C PRO A 59 -29.99 10.63 5.59
N GLN A 60 -29.65 10.67 6.87
CA GLN A 60 -28.28 10.49 7.35
C GLN A 60 -27.92 9.01 7.38
N ILE A 61 -26.74 8.65 6.88
CA ILE A 61 -26.10 7.36 7.13
C ILE A 61 -25.13 7.54 8.30
N ASP A 62 -25.31 6.73 9.34
CA ASP A 62 -24.39 6.70 10.48
C ASP A 62 -23.27 5.65 10.32
N GLU A 63 -22.39 5.55 11.31
CA GLU A 63 -21.26 4.62 11.30
C GLU A 63 -21.67 3.14 11.31
N HIS A 64 -22.93 2.84 11.63
CA HIS A 64 -23.52 1.51 11.62
C HIS A 64 -24.32 1.23 10.34
N GLY A 65 -24.34 2.17 9.39
CA GLY A 65 -25.11 2.07 8.15
C GLY A 65 -26.62 2.28 8.36
N GLN A 66 -27.06 2.80 9.50
CA GLN A 66 -28.47 3.10 9.73
C GLN A 66 -28.86 4.40 9.04
N HIS A 67 -30.07 4.42 8.47
CA HIS A 67 -30.62 5.56 7.77
C HIS A 67 -31.65 6.28 8.65
N GLU A 68 -31.41 7.55 8.98
CA GLU A 68 -32.36 8.37 9.73
C GLU A 68 -32.54 9.75 9.08
N ALA A 69 -33.79 10.14 8.81
CA ALA A 69 -34.09 11.46 8.25
C ALA A 69 -33.84 12.55 9.29
N ARG A 70 -32.86 13.43 9.05
CA ARG A 70 -32.48 14.52 9.95
C ARG A 70 -32.43 15.87 9.23
N GLU A 71 -32.53 16.94 10.01
CA GLU A 71 -32.31 18.30 9.53
C GLU A 71 -30.86 18.73 9.75
N PHE A 72 -30.27 19.40 8.75
CA PHE A 72 -28.92 19.91 8.78
C PHE A 72 -28.90 21.40 8.48
N THR A 73 -28.02 22.13 9.17
CA THR A 73 -27.76 23.55 8.89
C THR A 73 -26.41 23.69 8.20
N LEU A 74 -26.45 24.11 6.94
CA LEU A 74 -25.25 24.23 6.10
C LEU A 74 -24.81 25.69 6.00
N ASN A 75 -23.50 25.89 5.84
CA ASN A 75 -22.97 27.19 5.44
C ASN A 75 -23.27 27.46 3.95
N ARG A 76 -24.05 28.50 3.65
CA ARG A 76 -24.50 28.82 2.28
C ARG A 76 -23.34 29.09 1.31
N ASN A 77 -22.31 29.81 1.76
CA ASN A 77 -21.13 30.08 0.93
C ASN A 77 -20.34 28.80 0.64
N SER A 78 -20.27 27.87 1.60
CA SER A 78 -19.66 26.57 1.35
C SER A 78 -20.47 25.74 0.35
N LEU A 79 -21.81 25.83 0.36
CA LEU A 79 -22.66 25.15 -0.61
C LEU A 79 -22.48 25.73 -2.02
N ILE A 80 -22.47 27.05 -2.16
CA ILE A 80 -22.21 27.72 -3.45
C ILE A 80 -20.86 27.25 -4.03
N LYS A 81 -19.79 27.29 -3.21
CA LYS A 81 -18.46 26.84 -3.64
C LYS A 81 -18.42 25.34 -3.97
N TYR A 82 -19.25 24.52 -3.33
CA TYR A 82 -19.34 23.09 -3.60
C TYR A 82 -20.07 22.82 -4.92
N ILE A 83 -21.15 23.56 -5.21
CA ILE A 83 -21.84 23.48 -6.51
C ILE A 83 -20.94 23.98 -7.64
N GLY A 84 -20.09 24.98 -7.38
CA GLY A 84 -19.10 25.46 -8.35
C GLY A 84 -19.69 26.50 -9.31
N VAL A 85 -19.26 26.48 -10.58
CA VAL A 85 -19.56 27.53 -11.58
C VAL A 85 -21.05 27.76 -11.82
N ASP A 86 -21.88 26.75 -11.57
CA ASP A 86 -23.33 26.86 -11.76
C ASP A 86 -24.03 27.65 -10.66
N ALA A 87 -23.37 27.98 -9.53
CA ALA A 87 -23.97 28.67 -8.40
C ALA A 87 -23.31 30.03 -8.13
N SER A 88 -24.11 31.02 -7.80
CA SER A 88 -23.66 32.36 -7.39
C SER A 88 -24.28 32.78 -6.05
N VAL A 89 -23.78 33.90 -5.51
CA VAL A 89 -24.30 34.50 -4.29
C VAL A 89 -25.75 35.00 -4.45
N ASP A 90 -26.17 35.29 -5.67
CA ASP A 90 -27.48 35.86 -6.01
C ASP A 90 -28.59 34.80 -6.13
N ASN A 91 -28.24 33.52 -6.26
CA ASN A 91 -29.23 32.46 -6.37
C ASN A 91 -30.10 32.35 -5.10
N SER A 92 -31.40 32.12 -5.26
CA SER A 92 -32.24 31.82 -4.09
C SER A 92 -31.81 30.50 -3.43
N ASP A 93 -32.16 30.30 -2.16
CA ASP A 93 -31.87 29.03 -1.48
C ASP A 93 -32.53 27.83 -2.19
N GLU A 94 -33.71 28.02 -2.77
CA GLU A 94 -34.41 27.02 -3.59
C GLU A 94 -33.65 26.71 -4.88
N GLU A 95 -33.14 27.73 -5.59
CA GLU A 95 -32.30 27.55 -6.78
C GLU A 95 -31.01 26.81 -6.46
N LEU A 96 -30.36 27.11 -5.33
CA LEU A 96 -29.13 26.41 -4.90
C LEU A 96 -29.39 24.93 -4.63
N ILE A 97 -30.52 24.60 -3.99
CA ILE A 97 -30.88 23.20 -3.73
C ILE A 97 -31.28 22.47 -5.01
N LYS A 98 -31.97 23.14 -5.94
CA LYS A 98 -32.23 22.58 -7.28
C LYS A 98 -30.93 22.24 -8.00
N LYS A 99 -30.00 23.18 -8.07
CA LYS A 99 -28.68 22.98 -8.69
C LYS A 99 -27.86 21.88 -8.02
N LEU A 100 -27.93 21.78 -6.68
CA LEU A 100 -27.32 20.66 -5.95
C LEU A 100 -27.94 19.33 -6.39
N ASN A 101 -29.27 19.23 -6.43
CA ASN A 101 -29.98 18.01 -6.83
C ASN A 101 -29.68 17.61 -8.27
N ASP A 102 -29.51 18.57 -9.19
CA ASP A 102 -29.16 18.33 -10.60
C ASP A 102 -27.74 17.76 -10.75
N LYS A 103 -26.83 18.03 -9.80
CA LYS A 103 -25.47 17.45 -9.77
C LYS A 103 -25.40 16.05 -9.16
N LEU A 104 -26.46 15.63 -8.46
CA LEU A 104 -26.47 14.31 -7.85
C LEU A 104 -26.47 13.20 -8.91
N TRP A 105 -25.90 12.07 -8.54
CA TRP A 105 -26.01 10.81 -9.25
C TRP A 105 -27.36 10.18 -8.90
N HIS A 106 -27.90 9.41 -9.82
CA HIS A 106 -29.22 8.82 -9.65
C HIS A 106 -29.13 7.33 -9.32
N SER A 107 -28.16 6.66 -9.92
CA SER A 107 -27.90 5.23 -9.79
C SER A 107 -27.16 4.84 -8.50
N GLU A 108 -27.00 3.54 -8.29
CA GLU A 108 -26.24 3.00 -7.16
C GLU A 108 -24.73 3.21 -7.36
N LEU A 109 -24.01 3.46 -6.28
CA LEU A 109 -22.58 3.78 -6.34
C LEU A 109 -21.73 2.72 -7.03
N ASN A 110 -21.98 1.44 -6.72
CA ASN A 110 -21.20 0.32 -7.24
C ASN A 110 -21.71 -0.20 -8.60
N GLN A 111 -22.97 0.04 -8.95
CA GLN A 111 -23.60 -0.38 -10.20
C GLN A 111 -24.27 0.80 -10.91
N PRO A 112 -23.48 1.81 -11.36
CA PRO A 112 -24.03 3.02 -11.93
C PRO A 112 -24.51 2.82 -13.37
N GLY A 113 -25.44 3.68 -13.80
CA GLY A 113 -25.72 3.89 -15.22
C GLY A 113 -24.53 4.55 -15.94
N LEU A 114 -24.56 4.60 -17.28
CA LEU A 114 -23.44 5.11 -18.08
C LEU A 114 -23.06 6.56 -17.73
N ASP A 115 -24.04 7.44 -17.58
CA ASP A 115 -23.81 8.86 -17.27
C ASP A 115 -23.18 9.04 -15.88
N ASP A 116 -23.73 8.38 -14.86
CA ASP A 116 -23.20 8.42 -13.49
C ASP A 116 -21.82 7.76 -13.41
N LYS A 117 -21.55 6.75 -14.23
CA LYS A 117 -20.22 6.15 -14.37
C LYS A 117 -19.21 7.18 -14.87
N ASN A 118 -19.56 7.98 -15.88
CA ASN A 118 -18.69 9.04 -16.39
C ASN A 118 -18.45 10.14 -15.34
N LYS A 119 -19.50 10.56 -14.63
CA LYS A 119 -19.38 11.51 -13.51
C LYS A 119 -18.47 10.99 -12.39
N GLN A 120 -18.55 9.69 -12.06
CA GLN A 120 -17.65 9.06 -11.07
C GLN A 120 -16.20 9.08 -11.53
N ILE A 121 -15.94 8.80 -12.81
CA ILE A 121 -14.58 8.81 -13.38
C ILE A 121 -13.99 10.23 -13.34
N GLU A 122 -14.78 11.24 -13.70
CA GLU A 122 -14.37 12.65 -13.68
C GLU A 122 -14.05 13.13 -12.26
N ALA A 123 -14.84 12.72 -11.27
CA ALA A 123 -14.61 13.03 -9.85
C ALA A 123 -13.21 12.62 -9.36
N GLY A 124 -12.64 11.54 -9.89
CA GLY A 124 -11.30 11.08 -9.51
C GLY A 124 -10.17 11.98 -10.01
N GLU A 125 -10.39 12.77 -11.07
CA GLU A 125 -9.40 13.76 -11.53
C GLU A 125 -9.31 14.96 -10.56
N HIS A 126 -10.39 15.29 -9.85
CA HIS A 126 -10.42 16.37 -8.85
C HIS A 126 -9.89 15.97 -7.46
N LEU A 127 -9.31 14.76 -7.33
CA LEU A 127 -8.61 14.33 -6.12
C LEU A 127 -7.08 14.43 -6.25
N ARG A 128 -6.57 14.94 -7.37
CA ARG A 128 -5.14 14.99 -7.69
C ARG A 128 -4.40 16.15 -7.01
N HIS A 129 -5.06 17.11 -6.34
CA HIS A 129 -4.37 18.28 -5.77
C HIS A 129 -3.26 17.95 -4.77
N ALA A 130 -3.36 16.83 -4.05
CA ALA A 130 -2.29 16.32 -3.19
C ALA A 130 -0.97 16.09 -3.96
N GLY A 131 -1.04 15.65 -5.21
CA GLY A 131 0.11 15.57 -6.13
C GLY A 131 0.44 16.89 -6.85
N GLN A 132 -0.47 17.89 -6.83
CA GLN A 132 -0.30 19.21 -7.46
C GLN A 132 0.24 20.30 -6.51
N HIS A 133 0.57 19.97 -5.26
CA HIS A 133 1.28 20.86 -4.33
C HIS A 133 2.73 21.05 -4.79
N ASN A 134 2.96 21.93 -5.78
CA ASN A 134 4.27 22.22 -6.41
C ASN A 134 4.34 23.59 -7.11
N LYS A 135 3.42 24.50 -6.79
CA LYS A 135 3.22 25.73 -7.55
C LYS A 135 4.00 26.92 -7.00
N ARG A 136 4.86 26.72 -6.00
CA ARG A 136 5.69 27.81 -5.48
C ARG A 136 6.85 28.08 -6.44
N VAL A 137 7.05 29.34 -6.78
CA VAL A 137 8.18 29.81 -7.59
C VAL A 137 9.50 29.45 -6.90
N ILE A 138 10.49 28.98 -7.65
CA ILE A 138 11.80 28.57 -7.12
C ILE A 138 12.58 29.79 -6.57
N ASN A 139 12.50 30.94 -7.25
CA ASN A 139 13.30 32.13 -6.94
C ASN A 139 12.46 33.41 -6.84
N HIS A 140 11.51 33.51 -5.90
CA HIS A 140 11.00 34.84 -5.56
C HIS A 140 12.03 35.55 -4.67
N TRP A 141 12.47 36.78 -4.96
CA TRP A 141 13.57 37.49 -4.26
C TRP A 141 13.56 37.51 -2.70
N SER A 142 12.45 37.17 -2.04
CA SER A 142 12.30 37.00 -0.59
C SER A 142 12.29 35.54 -0.08
N ASP A 143 12.02 34.54 -0.93
CA ASP A 143 11.82 33.13 -0.57
C ASP A 143 13.11 32.29 -0.47
N PRO A 144 14.13 32.38 -1.34
CA PRO A 144 15.31 31.52 -1.29
C PRO A 144 16.04 31.56 0.05
N ILE A 145 16.14 32.75 0.66
CA ILE A 145 16.76 32.90 1.98
C ILE A 145 15.88 32.22 3.04
N VAL A 146 14.56 32.44 2.98
CA VAL A 146 13.59 31.89 3.93
C VAL A 146 13.47 30.38 3.81
N ASP A 147 13.41 29.83 2.60
CA ASP A 147 13.32 28.40 2.30
C ASP A 147 14.66 27.69 2.57
N LEU A 148 15.80 28.35 2.39
CA LEU A 148 17.09 27.80 2.79
C LEU A 148 17.18 27.66 4.33
N PHE A 149 16.80 28.70 5.09
CA PHE A 149 16.78 28.64 6.56
C PHE A 149 15.72 27.67 7.08
N LYS A 150 14.50 27.70 6.56
CA LYS A 150 13.42 26.76 6.93
C LYS A 150 13.78 25.33 6.56
N GLY A 151 14.30 25.10 5.36
CA GLY A 151 14.72 23.77 4.91
C GLY A 151 15.88 23.23 5.73
N ALA A 152 16.83 24.08 6.15
CA ALA A 152 17.89 23.68 7.08
C ALA A 152 17.32 23.31 8.46
N PHE A 153 16.39 24.11 8.98
CA PHE A 153 15.67 23.79 10.21
C PHE A 153 14.90 22.47 10.11
N PHE A 154 14.18 22.24 9.02
CA PHE A 154 13.42 21.00 8.81
C PHE A 154 14.33 19.79 8.63
N SER A 155 15.47 19.93 7.94
CA SER A 155 16.45 18.83 7.80
C SER A 155 17.05 18.46 9.16
N TRP A 156 17.47 19.47 9.95
CA TRP A 156 17.91 19.26 11.33
C TRP A 156 16.83 18.62 12.20
N PHE A 157 15.61 19.17 12.16
CA PHE A 157 14.51 18.69 12.98
C PHE A 157 14.09 17.28 12.59
N TYR A 158 14.14 16.92 11.30
CA TYR A 158 13.95 15.55 10.83
C TYR A 158 14.91 14.59 11.53
N GLN A 159 16.22 14.88 11.49
CA GLN A 159 17.26 14.05 12.12
C GLN A 159 17.06 13.89 13.63
N ILE A 160 16.62 14.95 14.32
CA ILE A 160 16.27 14.88 15.75
C ILE A 160 15.04 14.00 15.97
N THR A 161 13.99 14.16 15.16
CA THR A 161 12.71 13.48 15.36
C THR A 161 12.76 11.99 15.11
N LEU A 162 13.71 11.51 14.30
CA LEU A 162 13.93 10.08 14.07
C LEU A 162 14.51 9.32 15.28
N GLN A 163 15.00 10.02 16.31
CA GLN A 163 15.68 9.38 17.44
C GLN A 163 14.73 8.68 18.42
N SER A 164 13.46 9.10 18.50
CA SER A 164 12.50 8.46 19.41
C SER A 164 11.03 8.72 19.07
N ILE A 165 10.14 7.87 19.60
CA ILE A 165 8.67 8.03 19.50
C ILE A 165 8.19 9.37 20.07
N ASN A 166 8.80 9.86 21.15
CA ASN A 166 8.36 11.12 21.74
C ASN A 166 8.73 12.32 20.86
N LEU A 167 9.89 12.26 20.20
CA LEU A 167 10.35 13.33 19.31
C LEU A 167 9.58 13.33 17.98
N ILE A 168 9.27 12.16 17.41
CA ILE A 168 8.39 12.14 16.22
C ILE A 168 6.98 12.63 16.54
N LYS A 169 6.43 12.35 17.73
CA LYS A 169 5.16 12.96 18.17
C LYS A 169 5.23 14.48 18.23
N LEU A 170 6.37 15.05 18.65
CA LEU A 170 6.59 16.49 18.62
C LEU A 170 6.57 17.02 17.18
N ARG A 171 7.15 16.29 16.23
CA ARG A 171 7.07 16.62 14.79
C ARG A 171 5.64 16.69 14.31
N PHE A 172 4.84 15.66 14.58
CA PHE A 172 3.43 15.62 14.19
C PHE A 172 2.57 16.64 14.95
N PHE A 173 2.95 17.02 16.16
CA PHE A 173 2.27 18.08 16.90
C PHE A 173 2.42 19.44 16.20
N PHE A 174 3.62 19.77 15.71
CA PHE A 174 3.87 21.05 15.05
C PHE A 174 3.56 21.04 13.54
N PHE A 175 3.80 19.92 12.86
CA PHE A 175 3.77 19.80 11.39
C PHE A 175 3.02 18.56 10.91
N GLY A 176 2.08 18.02 11.70
CA GLY A 176 1.30 16.83 11.35
C GLY A 176 -0.02 17.10 10.64
N LYS A 177 -0.36 18.37 10.37
CA LYS A 177 -1.49 18.74 9.52
C LYS A 177 -1.17 18.46 8.07
N GLU A 178 -2.16 18.08 7.27
CA GLU A 178 -1.91 17.70 5.87
C GLU A 178 -1.29 18.84 5.08
N LYS A 179 -1.80 20.07 5.27
CA LYS A 179 -1.23 21.25 4.63
C LYS A 179 0.26 21.40 4.98
N ASP A 180 0.61 21.30 6.26
CA ASP A 180 1.99 21.44 6.71
C ASP A 180 2.88 20.34 6.11
N LEU A 181 2.38 19.10 6.03
CA LEU A 181 3.10 17.95 5.47
C LEU A 181 3.46 18.15 3.99
N PHE A 182 2.51 18.61 3.16
CA PHE A 182 2.78 18.90 1.75
C PHE A 182 3.71 20.11 1.58
N GLU A 183 3.46 21.19 2.32
CA GLU A 183 4.27 22.42 2.21
C GLU A 183 5.71 22.22 2.66
N THR A 184 5.94 21.47 3.74
CA THR A 184 7.29 21.18 4.24
C THR A 184 8.07 20.25 3.30
N GLY A 185 7.39 19.28 2.66
CA GLY A 185 7.99 18.45 1.61
C GLY A 185 8.46 19.28 0.42
N GLU A 186 7.63 20.21 -0.07
CA GLU A 186 7.98 21.12 -1.16
C GLU A 186 9.18 22.04 -0.81
N ILE A 187 9.20 22.60 0.42
CA ILE A 187 10.33 23.43 0.90
C ILE A 187 11.64 22.63 0.92
N LEU A 188 11.61 21.39 1.43
CA LEU A 188 12.79 20.54 1.45
C LEU A 188 13.24 20.18 0.02
N ALA A 189 12.31 19.85 -0.88
CA ALA A 189 12.61 19.53 -2.28
C ALA A 189 13.32 20.69 -2.99
N LYS A 190 12.84 21.92 -2.80
CA LYS A 190 13.47 23.14 -3.32
C LYS A 190 14.87 23.36 -2.77
N LYS A 191 15.06 23.18 -1.45
CA LYS A 191 16.39 23.27 -0.84
C LYS A 191 17.37 22.28 -1.48
N ARG A 192 16.93 21.03 -1.67
CA ARG A 192 17.74 19.99 -2.33
C ARG A 192 18.03 20.30 -3.79
N PHE A 193 17.07 20.91 -4.50
CA PHE A 193 17.30 21.41 -5.86
C PHE A 193 18.42 22.45 -5.90
N HIS A 194 18.39 23.46 -5.01
CA HIS A 194 19.42 24.50 -4.99
C HIS A 194 20.82 23.94 -4.67
N GLU A 195 20.90 23.00 -3.72
CA GLU A 195 22.16 22.32 -3.39
C GLU A 195 22.65 21.45 -4.55
N ALA A 196 21.77 20.69 -5.19
CA ALA A 196 22.13 19.89 -6.36
C ALA A 196 22.60 20.77 -7.53
N TYR A 197 21.94 21.90 -7.77
CA TYR A 197 22.33 22.84 -8.83
C TYR A 197 23.70 23.47 -8.58
N ALA A 198 23.99 23.83 -7.33
CA ALA A 198 25.26 24.45 -6.96
C ALA A 198 26.43 23.45 -7.01
N ASP A 199 26.21 22.25 -6.45
CA ASP A 199 27.31 21.39 -6.02
C ASP A 199 27.33 20.01 -6.71
N VAL A 200 26.36 19.65 -7.56
CA VAL A 200 26.37 18.36 -8.29
C VAL A 200 26.65 18.58 -9.78
N PRO A 201 27.84 18.18 -10.29
CA PRO A 201 28.26 18.47 -11.66
C PRO A 201 27.26 17.98 -12.72
N ALA A 202 26.79 16.73 -12.62
CA ALA A 202 25.84 16.16 -13.57
C ALA A 202 24.51 16.93 -13.58
N TYR A 203 24.05 17.42 -12.42
CA TYR A 203 22.77 18.13 -12.32
C TYR A 203 22.85 19.54 -12.90
N SER A 204 23.93 20.27 -12.62
CA SER A 204 24.21 21.55 -13.27
C SER A 204 24.23 21.38 -14.80
N ASN A 205 24.95 20.36 -15.31
CA ASN A 205 25.03 20.07 -16.75
C ASN A 205 23.67 19.67 -17.36
N HIS A 206 22.87 18.89 -16.63
CA HIS A 206 21.52 18.50 -17.04
C HIS A 206 20.64 19.74 -17.25
N LEU A 207 20.63 20.68 -16.32
CA LEU A 207 19.83 21.90 -16.46
C LEU A 207 20.31 22.83 -17.58
N THR A 208 21.62 22.91 -17.84
CA THR A 208 22.12 23.68 -18.98
C THR A 208 21.74 23.06 -20.33
N THR A 209 21.60 21.74 -20.39
CA THR A 209 21.31 20.99 -21.62
C THR A 209 19.81 20.96 -21.95
N PHE A 210 18.93 20.93 -20.94
CA PHE A 210 17.47 20.86 -21.10
C PHE A 210 16.80 22.25 -21.22
N ASN A 211 17.23 23.06 -22.19
CA ASN A 211 16.64 24.36 -22.61
C ASN A 211 17.12 25.64 -21.89
N GLY A 212 18.25 25.64 -21.18
CA GLY A 212 18.84 26.90 -20.65
C GLY A 212 17.88 27.72 -19.77
N MET A 213 16.99 27.04 -19.03
CA MET A 213 15.92 27.70 -18.27
C MET A 213 16.47 28.68 -17.25
N VAL A 214 15.95 29.90 -17.28
CA VAL A 214 16.30 30.95 -16.32
C VAL A 214 15.59 30.63 -15.00
N VAL A 215 16.37 30.21 -14.00
CA VAL A 215 15.88 29.73 -12.70
C VAL A 215 15.08 30.78 -11.92
N THR A 216 15.12 32.07 -12.29
CA THR A 216 14.52 33.16 -11.50
C THR A 216 13.00 33.15 -11.46
N ASP A 217 12.32 32.63 -12.50
CA ASP A 217 10.85 32.70 -12.63
C ASP A 217 10.16 31.35 -12.82
N THR A 218 10.90 30.24 -12.69
CA THR A 218 10.39 28.87 -12.86
C THR A 218 9.72 28.35 -11.59
N VAL A 219 8.65 27.54 -11.73
CA VAL A 219 8.06 26.78 -10.61
C VAL A 219 8.61 25.35 -10.56
N PHE A 220 8.59 24.71 -9.40
CA PHE A 220 9.26 23.41 -9.20
C PHE A 220 8.86 22.35 -10.23
N HIS A 221 7.56 22.26 -10.56
CA HIS A 221 7.06 21.29 -11.54
C HIS A 221 7.48 21.54 -13.00
N GLU A 222 8.12 22.67 -13.31
CA GLU A 222 8.65 22.98 -14.66
C GLU A 222 10.11 22.53 -14.82
N ILE A 223 10.83 22.22 -13.73
CA ILE A 223 12.21 21.72 -13.79
C ILE A 223 12.26 20.43 -14.63
N PRO A 224 13.23 20.21 -15.53
CA PRO A 224 13.21 19.03 -16.39
C PRO A 224 13.32 17.74 -15.58
N LEU A 225 12.51 16.73 -15.93
CA LEU A 225 12.54 15.43 -15.26
C LEU A 225 13.92 14.77 -15.41
N THR A 226 14.38 14.14 -14.33
CA THR A 226 15.54 13.25 -14.38
C THR A 226 15.07 11.80 -14.46
N THR A 227 15.79 10.98 -15.20
CA THR A 227 15.47 9.56 -15.41
C THR A 227 16.77 8.77 -15.43
N LYS A 228 16.67 7.45 -15.32
CA LYS A 228 17.83 6.58 -15.52
C LYS A 228 18.49 6.79 -16.89
N ALA A 229 17.71 7.09 -17.93
CA ALA A 229 18.21 7.24 -19.30
C ALA A 229 18.89 8.59 -19.54
N ASN A 230 18.22 9.69 -19.21
CA ASN A 230 18.68 11.04 -19.53
C ASN A 230 19.64 11.65 -18.48
N TYR A 231 19.69 11.11 -17.27
CA TYR A 231 20.46 11.72 -16.17
C TYR A 231 21.53 10.77 -15.62
N ILE A 232 21.23 9.48 -15.45
CA ILE A 232 22.17 8.53 -14.83
C ILE A 232 23.09 7.88 -15.87
N LYS A 233 22.52 7.24 -16.90
CA LYS A 233 23.29 6.44 -17.87
C LYS A 233 24.10 7.26 -18.88
N ILE A 234 23.82 8.56 -19.00
CA ILE A 234 24.53 9.44 -19.94
C ILE A 234 25.88 9.91 -19.39
N GLN A 235 26.10 9.81 -18.08
CA GLN A 235 27.33 10.31 -17.47
C GLN A 235 28.51 9.41 -17.85
N GLU A 236 29.61 10.01 -18.29
CA GLU A 236 30.88 9.31 -18.48
C GLU A 236 31.49 8.88 -17.14
N HIS A 237 31.31 9.73 -16.12
CA HIS A 237 31.70 9.47 -14.74
C HIS A 237 30.46 9.48 -13.85
N ASP A 238 30.06 8.32 -13.32
CA ASP A 238 28.85 8.23 -12.49
C ASP A 238 28.98 9.00 -11.15
N SER A 239 30.21 9.26 -10.70
CA SER A 239 30.52 10.15 -9.58
C SER A 239 30.05 11.59 -9.78
N ASP A 240 29.85 12.04 -11.02
CA ASP A 240 29.33 13.39 -11.31
C ASP A 240 27.88 13.55 -10.85
N THR A 241 27.18 12.44 -10.57
CA THR A 241 25.86 12.46 -9.94
C THR A 241 25.91 12.69 -8.43
N HIS A 242 27.09 12.78 -7.84
CA HIS A 242 27.32 13.04 -6.42
C HIS A 242 27.81 14.46 -6.19
N PHE A 243 27.67 14.93 -4.94
CA PHE A 243 28.22 16.22 -4.53
C PHE A 243 29.72 16.32 -4.86
N TYR A 244 30.08 17.43 -5.49
CA TYR A 244 31.41 17.79 -5.95
C TYR A 244 32.04 16.79 -6.93
N GLY A 245 31.26 15.88 -7.52
CA GLY A 245 31.78 14.82 -8.39
C GLY A 245 32.55 13.74 -7.61
N THR A 246 32.28 13.58 -6.31
CA THR A 246 33.06 12.71 -5.42
C THR A 246 32.23 11.65 -4.73
N TYR A 247 32.78 10.44 -4.61
CA TYR A 247 32.17 9.41 -3.79
C TYR A 247 32.37 9.67 -2.30
N PRO A 248 31.42 9.25 -1.44
CA PRO A 248 31.63 9.24 0.00
C PRO A 248 32.82 8.36 0.38
N GLU A 249 33.60 8.81 1.37
CA GLU A 249 34.78 8.10 1.88
C GLU A 249 34.45 6.67 2.35
N ASN A 250 33.40 6.55 3.17
CA ASN A 250 32.81 5.27 3.55
C ASN A 250 31.48 5.09 2.82
N SER A 251 31.43 4.09 1.95
CA SER A 251 30.27 3.87 1.09
C SER A 251 29.95 2.39 0.87
N LYS A 252 28.70 2.16 0.52
CA LYS A 252 28.15 0.88 0.06
C LYS A 252 27.70 1.02 -1.38
N THR A 253 27.92 0.00 -2.19
CA THR A 253 27.43 -0.05 -3.57
C THR A 253 26.35 -1.11 -3.71
N ASP A 254 25.14 -0.68 -4.04
CA ASP A 254 24.03 -1.56 -4.41
C ASP A 254 23.80 -1.53 -5.93
N THR A 255 23.19 -2.55 -6.50
CA THR A 255 22.81 -2.60 -7.92
C THR A 255 21.32 -2.78 -8.12
N SER A 256 20.81 -2.20 -9.21
CA SER A 256 19.46 -2.54 -9.70
C SER A 256 19.43 -3.97 -10.25
N THR A 257 18.26 -4.60 -10.29
CA THR A 257 18.07 -5.96 -10.83
C THR A 257 18.31 -6.08 -12.35
N GLY A 258 18.40 -4.97 -13.09
CA GLY A 258 18.69 -4.99 -14.53
C GLY A 258 17.50 -5.33 -15.44
N THR A 259 16.27 -5.20 -14.94
CA THR A 259 15.05 -5.56 -15.71
C THR A 259 14.86 -4.76 -17.01
N THR A 260 15.53 -3.60 -17.14
CA THR A 260 15.48 -2.72 -18.32
C THR A 260 16.85 -2.55 -18.99
N GLY A 261 17.77 -3.51 -18.80
CA GLY A 261 19.10 -3.54 -19.42
C GLY A 261 20.24 -3.66 -18.40
N LYS A 262 21.45 -3.20 -18.75
CA LYS A 262 22.62 -3.30 -17.85
C LYS A 262 22.29 -2.72 -16.45
N PRO A 263 22.51 -3.50 -15.37
CA PRO A 263 22.34 -3.02 -14.00
C PRO A 263 23.09 -1.71 -13.73
N THR A 264 22.44 -0.77 -13.08
CA THR A 264 23.06 0.47 -12.57
C THR A 264 23.57 0.24 -11.16
N ALA A 265 24.80 0.69 -10.88
CA ALA A 265 25.39 0.72 -9.56
C ALA A 265 25.02 2.02 -8.82
N TRP A 266 24.84 1.94 -7.51
CA TRP A 266 24.42 3.04 -6.65
C TRP A 266 25.34 3.13 -5.43
N VAL A 267 26.19 4.15 -5.40
CA VAL A 267 27.11 4.40 -4.29
C VAL A 267 26.42 5.25 -3.23
N ARG A 268 26.24 4.67 -2.04
CA ARG A 268 25.54 5.26 -0.88
C ARG A 268 26.52 5.53 0.25
N GLY A 269 26.43 6.72 0.87
CA GLY A 269 27.26 7.07 2.02
C GLY A 269 26.73 6.52 3.35
N GLU A 270 27.59 6.41 4.37
CA GLU A 270 27.18 5.94 5.70
C GLU A 270 26.09 6.82 6.33
N GLY A 271 26.16 8.15 6.18
CA GLY A 271 25.15 9.07 6.71
C GLY A 271 23.74 8.77 6.18
N GLU A 272 23.64 8.54 4.86
CA GLU A 272 22.40 8.14 4.20
C GLU A 272 21.83 6.83 4.80
N LEU A 273 22.69 5.83 5.00
CA LEU A 273 22.31 4.53 5.56
C LEU A 273 21.88 4.64 7.03
N GLU A 274 22.58 5.44 7.83
CA GLU A 274 22.26 5.67 9.24
C GLU A 274 20.88 6.31 9.45
N THR A 275 20.50 7.25 8.60
CA THR A 275 19.14 7.83 8.67
C THR A 275 18.06 6.82 8.31
N VAL A 276 18.29 5.97 7.30
CA VAL A 276 17.36 4.88 6.95
C VAL A 276 17.27 3.87 8.11
N LYS A 277 18.40 3.53 8.76
CA LYS A 277 18.45 2.70 9.98
C LYS A 277 17.59 3.28 11.10
N LYS A 278 17.74 4.57 11.42
CA LYS A 278 16.94 5.24 12.46
C LYS A 278 15.45 5.27 12.13
N SER A 279 15.10 5.61 10.89
CA SER A 279 13.70 5.65 10.42
C SER A 279 13.01 4.31 10.55
N LEU A 280 13.66 3.22 10.09
CA LEU A 280 13.09 1.88 10.20
C LEU A 280 13.09 1.36 11.64
N ALA A 281 14.08 1.70 12.46
CA ALA A 281 14.05 1.37 13.89
C ALA A 281 12.87 2.04 14.60
N LEU A 282 12.57 3.29 14.24
CA LEU A 282 11.41 3.99 14.74
C LEU A 282 10.10 3.35 14.25
N ALA A 283 10.00 2.99 12.97
CA ALA A 283 8.84 2.28 12.42
C ALA A 283 8.60 0.94 13.12
N ALA A 284 9.65 0.14 13.33
CA ALA A 284 9.57 -1.12 14.07
C ALA A 284 9.10 -0.90 15.52
N LYS A 285 9.57 0.16 16.18
CA LYS A 285 9.14 0.51 17.54
C LYS A 285 7.68 0.99 17.59
N ILE A 286 7.22 1.72 16.58
CA ILE A 286 5.81 2.13 16.44
C ILE A 286 4.92 0.90 16.22
N GLN A 287 5.38 -0.07 15.42
CA GLN A 287 4.58 -1.23 15.03
C GLN A 287 4.59 -2.37 16.05
N PHE A 288 5.71 -2.57 16.74
CA PHE A 288 5.91 -3.71 17.65
C PHE A 288 6.19 -3.28 19.11
N GLY A 289 6.24 -1.98 19.40
CA GLY A 289 6.43 -1.47 20.75
C GLY A 289 7.78 -1.90 21.33
N THR A 290 7.74 -2.57 22.49
CA THR A 290 8.92 -3.12 23.18
C THR A 290 9.12 -4.61 22.93
N ARG A 291 8.38 -5.21 22.00
CA ARG A 291 8.52 -6.63 21.64
C ARG A 291 9.91 -6.89 21.07
N ARG A 292 10.57 -7.93 21.55
CA ARG A 292 11.82 -8.42 20.94
C ARG A 292 11.51 -9.04 19.58
N LEU A 293 12.34 -8.73 18.58
CA LEU A 293 12.13 -9.18 17.20
C LEU A 293 13.20 -10.19 16.81
N SER A 294 12.79 -11.25 16.12
CA SER A 294 13.70 -12.20 15.48
C SER A 294 13.38 -12.25 14.00
N TYR A 295 14.28 -11.69 13.20
CA TYR A 295 14.14 -11.59 11.76
C TYR A 295 14.77 -12.80 11.08
N ILE A 296 14.05 -13.35 10.11
CA ILE A 296 14.57 -14.29 9.13
C ILE A 296 14.53 -13.58 7.78
N ASN A 297 15.70 -13.18 7.27
CA ASN A 297 15.80 -12.47 6.01
C ASN A 297 15.92 -13.46 4.85
N ALA A 298 14.80 -13.62 4.15
CA ALA A 298 14.65 -14.51 3.01
C ALA A 298 14.78 -13.79 1.64
N PHE A 299 15.13 -12.51 1.63
CA PHE A 299 15.52 -11.83 0.39
C PHE A 299 16.87 -12.34 -0.13
N ALA A 300 17.08 -12.28 -1.44
CA ALA A 300 18.35 -12.67 -2.05
C ALA A 300 19.51 -11.82 -1.52
N MET A 301 20.53 -12.50 -0.97
CA MET A 301 21.71 -11.89 -0.36
C MET A 301 22.79 -11.68 -1.43
N GLY A 302 22.65 -10.62 -2.22
CA GLY A 302 23.61 -10.24 -3.26
C GLY A 302 23.81 -8.72 -3.32
N PRO A 303 24.31 -8.18 -4.45
CA PRO A 303 24.56 -6.75 -4.60
C PRO A 303 23.28 -5.90 -4.64
N TRP A 304 22.09 -6.50 -4.54
CA TRP A 304 20.82 -5.78 -4.53
C TRP A 304 20.54 -5.18 -3.16
N ALA A 305 20.06 -3.93 -3.15
CA ALA A 305 19.73 -3.20 -1.92
C ALA A 305 18.76 -3.97 -1.00
N THR A 306 17.76 -4.65 -1.56
CA THR A 306 16.70 -5.32 -0.80
C THR A 306 17.23 -6.39 0.16
N GLY A 307 18.28 -7.13 -0.18
CA GLY A 307 18.81 -8.20 0.68
C GLY A 307 19.66 -7.66 1.81
N LEU A 308 20.81 -7.07 1.44
CA LEU A 308 21.85 -6.68 2.39
C LEU A 308 21.48 -5.42 3.18
N THR A 309 20.84 -4.44 2.57
CA THR A 309 20.41 -3.22 3.30
C THR A 309 19.33 -3.60 4.31
N THR A 310 18.34 -4.42 3.94
CA THR A 310 17.34 -4.93 4.89
C THR A 310 18.00 -5.68 6.06
N TYR A 311 19.02 -6.51 5.81
CA TYR A 311 19.78 -7.18 6.87
C TYR A 311 20.41 -6.20 7.86
N GLU A 312 21.13 -5.18 7.37
CA GLU A 312 21.77 -4.16 8.20
C GLU A 312 20.75 -3.42 9.07
N LEU A 313 19.60 -3.11 8.49
CA LEU A 313 18.51 -2.40 9.16
C LEU A 313 17.86 -3.24 10.26
N MET A 314 17.56 -4.51 9.97
CA MET A 314 16.99 -5.44 10.95
C MET A 314 17.94 -5.71 12.12
N ARG A 315 19.26 -5.66 11.87
CA ARG A 315 20.27 -5.90 12.91
C ARG A 315 20.29 -4.83 14.00
N GLN A 316 19.72 -3.65 13.73
CA GLN A 316 19.57 -2.57 14.71
C GLN A 316 18.38 -2.79 15.64
N THR A 317 17.39 -3.60 15.24
CA THR A 317 16.10 -3.72 15.95
C THR A 317 15.86 -5.11 16.55
N GLY A 318 16.61 -6.13 16.13
CA GLY A 318 16.43 -7.50 16.62
C GLY A 318 17.54 -8.45 16.19
N SER A 319 17.39 -9.72 16.57
CA SER A 319 18.25 -10.79 16.03
C SER A 319 17.92 -11.04 14.58
N VAL A 320 18.92 -11.30 13.74
CA VAL A 320 18.71 -11.52 12.29
C VAL A 320 19.44 -12.77 11.85
N PHE A 321 18.72 -13.66 11.17
CA PHE A 321 19.28 -14.78 10.44
C PHE A 321 19.07 -14.57 8.93
N ALA A 322 20.17 -14.34 8.21
CA ALA A 322 20.14 -14.10 6.76
C ALA A 322 20.24 -15.42 6.00
N THR A 323 19.10 -16.06 5.78
CA THR A 323 19.04 -17.35 5.09
C THR A 323 19.12 -17.20 3.58
N GLY A 324 18.70 -16.05 3.05
CA GLY A 324 18.27 -15.98 1.66
C GLY A 324 17.00 -16.82 1.44
N PRO A 325 16.59 -17.04 0.18
CA PRO A 325 15.40 -17.82 -0.16
C PRO A 325 15.62 -19.34 0.03
N ASP A 326 16.00 -19.75 1.24
CA ASP A 326 16.33 -21.13 1.62
C ASP A 326 15.29 -21.65 2.63
N LYS A 327 14.30 -22.41 2.11
CA LYS A 327 13.14 -22.84 2.90
C LYS A 327 13.51 -23.79 4.04
N GLU A 328 14.51 -24.64 3.84
CA GLU A 328 14.99 -25.59 4.84
C GLU A 328 15.62 -24.84 6.03
N LYS A 329 16.55 -23.92 5.77
CA LYS A 329 17.16 -23.11 6.83
C LYS A 329 16.16 -22.24 7.57
N ILE A 330 15.15 -21.71 6.88
CA ILE A 330 14.08 -20.93 7.51
C ILE A 330 13.28 -21.80 8.49
N LEU A 331 12.88 -23.00 8.07
CA LEU A 331 12.16 -23.93 8.94
C LEU A 331 13.02 -24.35 10.14
N ASP A 332 14.29 -24.70 9.92
CA ASP A 332 15.23 -25.06 10.98
C ASP A 332 15.38 -23.96 12.03
N GLU A 333 15.46 -22.70 11.60
CA GLU A 333 15.55 -21.57 12.52
C GLU A 333 14.26 -21.38 13.32
N MET A 334 13.08 -21.48 12.68
CA MET A 334 11.80 -21.45 13.39
C MET A 334 11.71 -22.57 14.45
N LEU A 335 12.14 -23.78 14.10
CA LEU A 335 12.19 -24.92 15.02
C LEU A 335 13.20 -24.68 16.16
N ARG A 336 14.35 -24.10 15.89
CA ARG A 336 15.36 -23.75 16.90
C ARG A 336 14.80 -22.74 17.90
N ILE A 337 14.13 -21.69 17.42
CA ILE A 337 13.46 -20.69 18.26
C ILE A 337 12.37 -21.36 19.12
N ALA A 338 11.49 -22.17 18.51
CA ALA A 338 10.42 -22.86 19.24
C ALA A 338 10.97 -23.80 20.34
N LYS A 339 12.04 -24.56 20.05
CA LYS A 339 12.72 -25.42 21.04
C LYS A 339 13.29 -24.61 22.20
N TYR A 340 13.93 -23.48 21.90
CA TYR A 340 14.47 -22.58 22.92
C TYR A 340 13.35 -22.04 23.83
N GLU A 341 12.26 -21.54 23.24
CA GLU A 341 11.13 -20.98 23.99
C GLU A 341 10.45 -22.02 24.89
N LYS A 342 10.24 -23.23 24.37
CA LYS A 342 9.70 -24.35 25.15
C LYS A 342 10.61 -24.68 26.33
N HIS A 343 11.92 -24.75 26.10
CA HIS A 343 12.87 -25.02 27.17
C HIS A 343 12.87 -23.91 28.26
N GLN A 344 12.78 -22.64 27.87
CA GLN A 344 12.68 -21.54 28.84
C GLN A 344 11.39 -21.61 29.66
N LEU A 345 10.28 -22.02 29.05
CA LEU A 345 9.03 -22.27 29.75
C LEU A 345 9.17 -23.42 30.76
N ASP A 346 9.73 -24.55 30.33
CA ASP A 346 9.93 -25.73 31.18
C ASP A 346 10.79 -25.37 32.41
N LEU A 347 11.92 -24.69 32.21
CA LEU A 347 12.78 -24.20 33.29
C LEU A 347 12.04 -23.24 34.25
N ALA A 348 11.15 -22.39 33.72
CA ALA A 348 10.38 -21.46 34.53
C ALA A 348 9.38 -22.19 35.44
N VAL A 349 8.70 -23.19 34.88
CA VAL A 349 7.71 -24.00 35.60
C VAL A 349 8.40 -24.94 36.60
N ASP A 350 9.56 -25.51 36.25
CA ASP A 350 10.39 -26.30 37.17
C ASP A 350 10.82 -25.45 38.37
N LYS A 351 11.29 -24.22 38.13
CA LYS A 351 11.65 -23.29 39.20
C LYS A 351 10.45 -22.91 40.07
N LEU A 352 9.26 -22.80 39.48
CA LEU A 352 8.02 -22.58 40.23
C LEU A 352 7.70 -23.78 41.12
N GLN A 353 7.79 -25.00 40.60
CA GLN A 353 7.58 -26.25 41.36
C GLN A 353 8.61 -26.41 42.48
N HIS A 354 9.89 -26.16 42.23
CA HIS A 354 10.92 -26.22 43.27
C HIS A 354 10.66 -25.27 44.44
N ARG A 355 10.11 -24.08 44.16
CA ARG A 355 9.71 -23.11 45.21
C ARG A 355 8.37 -23.46 45.86
N ASN A 356 7.60 -24.37 45.27
CA ASN A 356 6.27 -24.78 45.74
C ASN A 356 6.15 -26.31 45.61
N PRO A 357 6.78 -27.09 46.50
CA PRO A 357 6.85 -28.55 46.39
C PRO A 357 5.49 -29.26 46.39
N GLN A 358 4.43 -28.55 46.78
CA GLN A 358 3.04 -29.00 46.74
C GLN A 358 2.50 -29.17 45.31
N ILE A 359 3.16 -28.59 44.30
CA ILE A 359 2.77 -28.71 42.89
C ILE A 359 3.11 -30.10 42.38
N GLN A 360 2.07 -30.90 42.13
CA GLN A 360 2.22 -32.25 41.58
C GLN A 360 2.55 -32.22 40.08
N GLU A 361 3.08 -33.32 39.56
CA GLU A 361 3.47 -33.42 38.14
C GLU A 361 2.28 -33.22 37.17
N GLY A 362 1.08 -33.65 37.55
CA GLY A 362 -0.14 -33.37 36.79
C GLY A 362 -0.51 -31.88 36.76
N GLU A 363 -0.39 -31.19 37.90
CA GLU A 363 -0.65 -29.76 38.03
C GLU A 363 0.38 -28.94 37.25
N LYS A 364 1.65 -29.37 37.28
CA LYS A 364 2.76 -28.78 36.53
C LYS A 364 2.47 -28.72 35.03
N LYS A 365 1.97 -29.83 34.45
CA LYS A 365 1.60 -29.89 33.02
C LYS A 365 0.48 -28.90 32.68
N ILE A 366 -0.52 -28.77 33.56
CA ILE A 366 -1.63 -27.82 33.37
C ILE A 366 -1.09 -26.37 33.42
N ILE A 367 -0.22 -26.07 34.39
CA ILE A 367 0.41 -24.74 34.50
C ILE A 367 1.22 -24.41 33.24
N ASN A 368 2.01 -25.36 32.75
CA ASN A 368 2.81 -25.20 31.53
C ASN A 368 1.92 -24.90 30.31
N ASP A 369 0.86 -25.69 30.11
CA ASP A 369 -0.09 -25.51 28.99
C ASP A 369 -0.80 -24.15 29.04
N VAL A 370 -1.25 -23.72 30.22
CA VAL A 370 -1.90 -22.40 30.41
C VAL A 370 -0.94 -21.26 30.07
N ILE A 371 0.31 -21.33 30.55
CA ILE A 371 1.31 -20.30 30.25
C ILE A 371 1.62 -20.30 28.75
N HIS A 372 1.83 -21.47 28.14
CA HIS A 372 2.12 -21.59 26.71
C HIS A 372 1.00 -20.97 25.85
N LYS A 373 -0.26 -21.35 26.10
CA LYS A 373 -1.42 -20.81 25.39
C LYS A 373 -1.59 -19.31 25.62
N CYS A 374 -1.37 -18.82 26.85
CA CYS A 374 -1.41 -17.40 27.15
C CYS A 374 -0.34 -16.62 26.36
N LEU A 375 0.90 -17.12 26.31
CA LEU A 375 1.98 -16.49 25.55
C LEU A 375 1.69 -16.47 24.04
N ASN A 376 1.13 -17.54 23.49
CA ASN A 376 0.73 -17.59 22.08
C ASN A 376 -0.42 -16.62 21.77
N ALA A 377 -1.41 -16.50 22.67
CA ALA A 377 -2.50 -15.53 22.53
C ALA A 377 -1.97 -14.09 22.52
N LEU A 378 -1.03 -13.76 23.41
CA LEU A 378 -0.39 -12.44 23.49
C LEU A 378 0.49 -12.10 22.27
N LEU A 379 1.04 -13.10 21.57
CA LEU A 379 1.71 -12.86 20.29
C LEU A 379 0.72 -12.62 19.16
N LYS A 380 -0.35 -13.42 19.09
CA LYS A 380 -1.36 -13.33 18.02
C LYS A 380 -2.18 -12.06 18.11
N ASN A 381 -2.49 -11.60 19.32
CA ASN A 381 -3.21 -10.36 19.54
C ASN A 381 -2.38 -9.42 20.42
N ARG A 382 -1.80 -8.38 19.79
CA ARG A 382 -0.92 -7.41 20.44
C ARG A 382 -1.65 -6.45 21.36
N ASP A 383 -2.95 -6.25 21.15
CA ASP A 383 -3.78 -5.36 21.99
C ASP A 383 -4.38 -6.09 23.19
N LEU A 384 -4.23 -7.43 23.25
CA LEU A 384 -4.72 -8.24 24.36
C LEU A 384 -3.87 -8.01 25.61
N SER A 385 -4.53 -7.64 26.72
CA SER A 385 -3.82 -7.51 27.99
C SER A 385 -3.43 -8.90 28.52
N LEU A 386 -2.34 -8.96 29.28
CA LEU A 386 -1.89 -10.21 29.89
C LEU A 386 -2.94 -10.83 30.82
N VAL A 387 -3.69 -9.99 31.54
CA VAL A 387 -4.74 -10.44 32.45
C VAL A 387 -5.87 -11.07 31.65
N ASP A 388 -6.35 -10.40 30.61
CA ASP A 388 -7.43 -10.90 29.77
C ASP A 388 -7.02 -12.18 29.04
N ALA A 389 -5.77 -12.25 28.55
CA ALA A 389 -5.22 -13.46 27.93
C ALA A 389 -5.22 -14.64 28.91
N LEU A 390 -4.77 -14.41 30.14
CA LEU A 390 -4.69 -15.44 31.17
C LEU A 390 -6.08 -15.90 31.61
N ASP A 391 -6.99 -14.96 31.86
CA ASP A 391 -8.37 -15.24 32.28
C ASP A 391 -9.14 -16.00 31.18
N ALA A 392 -8.91 -15.67 29.91
CA ALA A 392 -9.46 -16.42 28.79
C ALA A 392 -8.96 -17.87 28.78
N GLN A 393 -7.68 -18.12 29.08
CA GLN A 393 -7.16 -19.50 29.17
C GLN A 393 -7.72 -20.24 30.40
N ILE A 394 -7.84 -19.57 31.55
CA ILE A 394 -8.38 -20.16 32.78
C ILE A 394 -9.84 -20.58 32.58
N THR A 395 -10.64 -19.77 31.89
CA THR A 395 -12.07 -20.03 31.68
C THR A 395 -12.32 -21.29 30.84
N GLN A 396 -11.36 -21.69 30.00
CA GLN A 396 -11.44 -22.91 29.18
C GLN A 396 -11.10 -24.20 29.96
N LEU A 397 -10.59 -24.08 31.19
CA LEU A 397 -10.23 -25.21 32.03
C LEU A 397 -11.43 -25.80 32.78
N THR A 398 -11.33 -27.06 33.17
CA THR A 398 -12.34 -27.69 34.05
C THR A 398 -12.34 -27.04 35.44
N ASN A 399 -13.44 -27.16 36.18
CA ASN A 399 -13.54 -26.60 37.54
C ASN A 399 -12.40 -27.03 38.46
N GLN A 400 -11.95 -28.29 38.37
CA GLN A 400 -10.81 -28.78 39.16
C GLN A 400 -9.49 -28.10 38.75
N GLN A 401 -9.24 -27.97 37.45
CA GLN A 401 -8.04 -27.30 36.92
C GLN A 401 -8.03 -25.80 37.25
N GLN A 402 -9.19 -25.14 37.22
CA GLN A 402 -9.30 -23.73 37.61
C GLN A 402 -8.91 -23.51 39.07
N VAL A 403 -9.29 -24.41 39.99
CA VAL A 403 -8.89 -24.32 41.40
C VAL A 403 -7.37 -24.40 41.54
N ILE A 404 -6.72 -25.28 40.78
CA ILE A 404 -5.26 -25.43 40.75
C ILE A 404 -4.59 -24.14 40.25
N ILE A 405 -5.06 -23.59 39.13
CA ILE A 405 -4.47 -22.38 38.56
C ILE A 405 -4.71 -21.17 39.47
N LYS A 406 -5.92 -21.00 40.00
CA LYS A 406 -6.26 -19.91 40.93
C LYS A 406 -5.39 -19.93 42.19
N ARG A 407 -5.02 -21.11 42.69
CA ARG A 407 -4.09 -21.25 43.85
C ARG A 407 -2.72 -20.60 43.60
N TYR A 408 -2.25 -20.60 42.35
CA TYR A 408 -0.92 -20.11 41.98
C TYR A 408 -0.96 -18.92 41.01
N GLN A 409 -2.11 -18.27 40.85
CA GLN A 409 -2.37 -17.30 39.77
C GLN A 409 -1.34 -16.16 39.74
N ASP A 410 -1.02 -15.54 40.87
CA ASP A 410 -0.05 -14.44 40.93
C ASP A 410 1.36 -14.88 40.51
N LYS A 411 1.75 -16.11 40.86
CA LYS A 411 3.06 -16.68 40.51
C LYS A 411 3.11 -17.04 39.02
N ILE A 412 2.01 -17.59 38.49
CA ILE A 412 1.85 -17.89 37.07
C ILE A 412 1.90 -16.59 36.27
N LYS A 413 1.16 -15.57 36.70
CA LYS A 413 1.19 -14.22 36.09
C LYS A 413 2.60 -13.67 36.03
N ALA A 414 3.37 -13.73 37.12
CA ALA A 414 4.77 -13.27 37.13
C ALA A 414 5.67 -14.06 36.16
N VAL A 415 5.43 -15.38 36.01
CA VAL A 415 6.14 -16.20 35.02
C VAL A 415 5.76 -15.78 33.59
N VAL A 416 4.47 -15.62 33.30
CA VAL A 416 3.97 -15.16 31.99
C VAL A 416 4.56 -13.78 31.67
N GLU A 417 4.54 -12.84 32.61
CA GLU A 417 5.10 -11.49 32.42
C GLU A 417 6.58 -11.52 32.05
N ARG A 418 7.37 -12.35 32.74
CA ARG A 418 8.80 -12.52 32.46
C ARG A 418 9.03 -13.15 31.09
N LEU A 419 8.40 -14.30 30.82
CA LEU A 419 8.57 -15.02 29.56
C LEU A 419 8.03 -14.21 28.38
N ASN A 420 6.96 -13.45 28.55
CA ASN A 420 6.42 -12.58 27.50
C ASN A 420 7.41 -11.47 27.12
N LYS A 421 8.20 -10.94 28.07
CA LYS A 421 9.28 -9.97 27.76
C LYS A 421 10.45 -10.59 27.00
N GLU A 422 10.69 -11.88 27.21
CA GLU A 422 11.78 -12.62 26.56
C GLU A 422 11.36 -13.18 25.18
N LYS A 423 10.07 -13.53 25.01
CA LYS A 423 9.50 -14.13 23.80
C LYS A 423 9.60 -13.19 22.60
N THR A 424 10.14 -13.71 21.50
CA THR A 424 10.39 -12.95 20.28
C THR A 424 9.21 -13.04 19.32
N GLN A 425 8.97 -11.98 18.57
CA GLN A 425 8.12 -12.04 17.39
C GLN A 425 8.99 -12.45 16.19
N ILE A 426 8.67 -13.58 15.57
CA ILE A 426 9.33 -14.01 14.33
C ILE A 426 8.80 -13.16 13.18
N ILE A 427 9.72 -12.52 12.45
CA ILE A 427 9.43 -11.75 11.23
C ILE A 427 10.18 -12.40 10.07
N ILE A 428 9.46 -12.87 9.06
CA ILE A 428 10.05 -13.43 7.85
C ILE A 428 9.93 -12.38 6.74
N ALA A 429 11.08 -11.89 6.26
CA ALA A 429 11.12 -10.88 5.22
C ALA A 429 11.49 -11.49 3.87
N GLY A 430 10.64 -11.37 2.85
CA GLY A 430 10.86 -12.06 1.57
C GLY A 430 9.88 -11.68 0.47
N TYR A 431 10.06 -12.27 -0.70
CA TYR A 431 9.18 -12.06 -1.85
C TYR A 431 7.85 -12.83 -1.68
N PRO A 432 6.68 -12.26 -2.04
CA PRO A 432 5.40 -12.93 -1.85
C PRO A 432 5.31 -14.36 -2.43
N PRO A 433 5.76 -14.64 -3.67
CA PRO A 433 5.71 -16.01 -4.22
C PRO A 433 6.60 -16.99 -3.45
N PHE A 434 7.77 -16.53 -2.98
CA PHE A 434 8.65 -17.37 -2.17
C PHE A 434 8.02 -17.72 -0.81
N LEU A 435 7.30 -16.78 -0.20
CA LEU A 435 6.60 -17.06 1.06
C LEU A 435 5.47 -18.07 0.88
N GLN A 436 4.80 -18.09 -0.28
CA GLN A 436 3.84 -19.15 -0.61
C GLN A 436 4.55 -20.50 -0.69
N ASP A 437 5.65 -20.58 -1.43
CA ASP A 437 6.50 -21.78 -1.53
C ASP A 437 7.00 -22.26 -0.15
N LEU A 438 7.32 -21.34 0.75
CA LEU A 438 7.69 -21.64 2.13
C LEU A 438 6.52 -22.26 2.90
N THR A 439 5.31 -21.71 2.78
CA THR A 439 4.14 -22.26 3.49
C THR A 439 3.83 -23.70 3.07
N THR A 440 3.94 -23.99 1.76
CA THR A 440 3.78 -25.34 1.22
C THR A 440 4.85 -26.28 1.76
N TYR A 441 6.12 -25.86 1.71
CA TYR A 441 7.24 -26.66 2.21
C TYR A 441 7.11 -27.00 3.70
N VAL A 442 6.78 -26.02 4.55
CA VAL A 442 6.61 -26.24 6.00
C VAL A 442 5.52 -27.29 6.27
N LYS A 443 4.43 -27.25 5.50
CA LYS A 443 3.35 -28.24 5.58
C LYS A 443 3.78 -29.62 5.12
N GLU A 444 4.54 -29.72 4.02
CA GLU A 444 5.11 -30.99 3.53
C GLU A 444 6.06 -31.64 4.53
N GLN A 445 6.80 -30.82 5.30
CA GLN A 445 7.66 -31.29 6.39
C GLN A 445 6.88 -31.68 7.66
N GLY A 446 5.55 -31.64 7.63
CA GLY A 446 4.68 -32.07 8.74
C GLY A 446 4.50 -31.03 9.85
N TYR A 447 4.83 -29.76 9.61
CA TYR A 447 4.65 -28.67 10.58
C TYR A 447 3.53 -27.71 10.17
N ALA A 448 2.92 -27.06 11.15
CA ALA A 448 1.98 -25.97 10.91
C ALA A 448 2.70 -24.63 11.12
N LEU A 449 2.72 -23.78 10.08
CA LEU A 449 3.38 -22.47 10.15
C LEU A 449 2.80 -21.59 11.27
N ALA A 450 1.50 -21.72 11.55
CA ALA A 450 0.79 -21.00 12.59
C ALA A 450 1.32 -21.26 14.02
N ASP A 451 2.01 -22.38 14.26
CA ASP A 451 2.59 -22.72 15.56
C ASP A 451 3.76 -21.81 15.92
N PHE A 452 4.42 -21.23 14.91
CA PHE A 452 5.51 -20.28 15.08
C PHE A 452 5.05 -18.82 15.20
N SER A 453 3.75 -18.56 14.97
CA SER A 453 3.15 -17.20 14.98
C SER A 453 3.93 -16.16 14.14
N PRO A 454 4.39 -16.48 12.91
CA PRO A 454 5.23 -15.58 12.14
C PRO A 454 4.43 -14.41 11.55
N ILE A 455 5.10 -13.27 11.37
CA ILE A 455 4.63 -12.14 10.57
C ILE A 455 5.49 -12.06 9.32
N ALA A 456 4.90 -11.72 8.18
CA ALA A 456 5.66 -11.46 6.96
C ALA A 456 5.89 -9.96 6.72
N VAL A 457 7.06 -9.62 6.18
CA VAL A 457 7.34 -8.32 5.57
C VAL A 457 7.74 -8.56 4.12
N VAL A 458 6.96 -8.05 3.17
CA VAL A 458 7.19 -8.26 1.74
C VAL A 458 7.62 -6.97 1.04
N GLY A 459 8.40 -7.13 -0.03
CA GLY A 459 8.92 -6.03 -0.82
C GLY A 459 9.54 -6.52 -2.13
N GLY A 460 9.94 -5.59 -2.99
CA GLY A 460 10.54 -5.88 -4.30
C GLY A 460 9.56 -6.37 -5.37
N GLN A 461 8.37 -6.83 -4.97
CA GLN A 461 7.25 -7.18 -5.85
C GLN A 461 5.93 -6.76 -5.19
N ALA A 462 4.93 -6.44 -6.01
CA ALA A 462 3.57 -6.20 -5.52
C ALA A 462 2.95 -7.50 -4.98
N ILE A 463 2.00 -7.37 -4.05
CA ILE A 463 1.22 -8.49 -3.50
C ILE A 463 -0.28 -8.21 -3.69
N SER A 464 -1.03 -9.17 -4.19
CA SER A 464 -2.50 -9.09 -4.23
C SER A 464 -3.13 -9.35 -2.85
N GLU A 465 -4.35 -8.84 -2.63
CA GLU A 465 -5.09 -9.14 -1.41
C GLU A 465 -5.49 -10.63 -1.32
N ALA A 466 -5.67 -11.31 -2.45
CA ALA A 466 -5.91 -12.75 -2.48
C ALA A 466 -4.70 -13.57 -2.03
N MET A 467 -3.49 -13.21 -2.47
CA MET A 467 -2.25 -13.84 -1.98
C MET A 467 -2.03 -13.54 -0.49
N ARG A 468 -2.32 -12.32 -0.05
CA ARG A 468 -2.27 -11.98 1.38
C ARG A 468 -3.20 -12.88 2.19
N ASP A 469 -4.45 -13.02 1.77
CA ASP A 469 -5.44 -13.86 2.45
C ASP A 469 -5.03 -15.34 2.43
N LEU A 470 -4.44 -15.83 1.33
CA LEU A 470 -3.88 -17.17 1.25
C LEU A 470 -2.74 -17.39 2.24
N LEU A 471 -1.80 -16.46 2.33
CA LEU A 471 -0.65 -16.56 3.24
C LEU A 471 -1.09 -16.47 4.72
N VAL A 472 -2.06 -15.63 5.04
CA VAL A 472 -2.68 -15.60 6.39
C VAL A 472 -3.36 -16.93 6.69
N LYS A 473 -4.18 -17.44 5.77
CA LYS A 473 -4.86 -18.74 5.90
C LYS A 473 -3.87 -19.88 6.13
N ASN A 474 -2.69 -19.80 5.52
CA ASN A 474 -1.63 -20.81 5.62
C ASN A 474 -0.69 -20.61 6.83
N GLY A 475 -0.99 -19.67 7.73
CA GLY A 475 -0.40 -19.61 9.07
C GLY A 475 0.43 -18.37 9.41
N PHE A 476 0.54 -17.39 8.50
CA PHE A 476 1.05 -16.07 8.88
C PHE A 476 0.01 -15.31 9.72
N ASN A 477 0.45 -14.65 10.80
CA ASN A 477 -0.43 -13.82 11.62
C ASN A 477 -0.83 -12.52 10.90
N GLN A 478 0.10 -11.93 10.16
CA GLN A 478 -0.09 -10.68 9.44
C GLN A 478 0.99 -10.55 8.37
N LEU A 479 0.69 -9.79 7.30
CA LEU A 479 1.65 -9.41 6.28
C LEU A 479 1.65 -7.88 6.11
N TYR A 480 2.85 -7.30 6.04
CA TYR A 480 3.07 -5.89 5.72
C TYR A 480 3.90 -5.76 4.45
N SER A 481 3.72 -4.68 3.71
CA SER A 481 4.48 -4.38 2.50
C SER A 481 5.29 -3.10 2.65
N SER A 482 6.47 -3.06 2.02
CA SER A 482 7.31 -1.88 1.90
C SER A 482 7.55 -1.57 0.42
N TYR A 483 7.32 -0.32 0.02
CA TYR A 483 7.66 0.17 -1.32
C TYR A 483 9.08 0.70 -1.34
N GLY A 484 9.83 0.31 -2.37
CA GLY A 484 11.27 0.53 -2.45
C GLY A 484 11.78 0.50 -3.89
N ALA A 485 12.78 1.31 -4.20
CA ALA A 485 13.52 1.25 -5.45
C ALA A 485 15.02 1.44 -5.19
N SER A 486 15.86 0.62 -5.84
CA SER A 486 17.33 0.69 -5.70
C SER A 486 17.90 2.07 -6.00
N ASP A 487 17.24 2.80 -6.90
CA ASP A 487 17.58 4.15 -7.35
C ASP A 487 17.40 5.20 -6.25
N LEU A 488 16.50 4.94 -5.29
CA LEU A 488 16.10 5.84 -4.21
C LEU A 488 16.39 5.17 -2.87
N ASP A 489 15.42 4.58 -2.17
CA ASP A 489 15.62 3.79 -0.95
C ASP A 489 14.77 2.53 -0.97
N ILE A 490 15.02 1.61 -0.05
CA ILE A 490 14.19 0.39 0.10
C ILE A 490 12.85 0.65 0.83
N ASN A 491 12.66 1.84 1.39
CA ASN A 491 11.49 2.23 2.18
C ASN A 491 11.04 3.65 1.82
N LEU A 492 10.40 3.80 0.66
CA LEU A 492 9.70 5.01 0.25
C LEU A 492 8.33 5.12 0.92
N GLY A 493 7.67 4.00 1.19
CA GLY A 493 6.36 3.97 1.82
C GLY A 493 6.07 2.62 2.46
N VAL A 494 5.22 2.64 3.49
CA VAL A 494 4.87 1.46 4.29
C VAL A 494 3.38 1.18 4.22
N GLU A 495 3.03 -0.11 4.14
CA GLU A 495 1.65 -0.59 4.19
C GLU A 495 1.41 -1.18 5.58
N THR A 496 0.43 -0.63 6.30
CA THR A 496 -0.03 -1.10 7.61
C THR A 496 -1.47 -1.63 7.51
N GLU A 497 -2.10 -1.93 8.65
CA GLU A 497 -3.48 -2.43 8.70
C GLU A 497 -4.47 -1.46 8.04
N TYR A 498 -4.22 -0.15 8.09
CA TYR A 498 -5.09 0.84 7.47
C TYR A 498 -5.08 0.73 5.95
N GLU A 499 -3.92 0.71 5.31
CA GLU A 499 -3.76 0.64 3.86
C GLU A 499 -4.28 -0.69 3.32
N ILE A 500 -4.04 -1.79 4.01
CA ILE A 500 -4.62 -3.10 3.70
C ILE A 500 -6.16 -3.01 3.70
N MET A 501 -6.73 -2.36 4.73
CA MET A 501 -8.18 -2.13 4.79
C MET A 501 -8.67 -1.27 3.62
N VAL A 502 -7.96 -0.20 3.26
CA VAL A 502 -8.32 0.65 2.10
C VAL A 502 -8.31 -0.17 0.82
N ARG A 503 -7.29 -1.01 0.60
CA ARG A 503 -7.20 -1.88 -0.58
C ARG A 503 -8.36 -2.87 -0.65
N LYS A 504 -8.69 -3.54 0.46
CA LYS A 504 -9.86 -4.43 0.55
C LYS A 504 -11.18 -3.70 0.35
N ALA A 505 -11.29 -2.45 0.81
CA ALA A 505 -12.46 -1.62 0.58
C ALA A 505 -12.64 -1.30 -0.90
N ILE A 506 -11.56 -0.94 -1.60
CA ILE A 506 -11.56 -0.66 -3.04
C ILE A 506 -11.95 -1.91 -3.84
N GLU A 507 -11.36 -3.07 -3.51
CA GLU A 507 -11.69 -4.34 -4.18
C GLU A 507 -13.18 -4.70 -4.07
N LYS A 508 -13.79 -4.44 -2.90
CA LYS A 508 -15.22 -4.71 -2.65
C LYS A 508 -16.15 -3.65 -3.23
N ASN A 509 -15.66 -2.46 -3.57
CA ASN A 509 -16.46 -1.32 -3.99
C ASN A 509 -15.95 -0.75 -5.32
N PRO A 510 -16.40 -1.26 -6.48
CA PRO A 510 -15.98 -0.76 -7.79
C PRO A 510 -16.27 0.74 -8.01
N GLY A 511 -17.29 1.30 -7.36
CA GLY A 511 -17.55 2.74 -7.40
C GLY A 511 -16.44 3.55 -6.72
N LEU A 512 -15.94 3.05 -5.58
CA LEU A 512 -14.85 3.69 -4.83
C LEU A 512 -13.57 3.75 -5.68
N ALA A 513 -13.25 2.65 -6.40
CA ALA A 513 -12.15 2.62 -7.36
C ALA A 513 -12.30 3.69 -8.45
N ARG A 514 -13.49 3.78 -9.07
CA ARG A 514 -13.79 4.76 -10.13
C ARG A 514 -13.62 6.19 -9.64
N GLU A 515 -14.14 6.50 -8.45
CA GLU A 515 -14.03 7.82 -7.85
C GLU A 515 -12.64 8.19 -7.37
N LEU A 516 -11.77 7.23 -7.03
CA LEU A 516 -10.38 7.53 -6.69
C LEU A 516 -9.57 7.78 -7.95
N TYR A 517 -9.56 6.83 -8.87
CA TYR A 517 -8.55 6.77 -9.92
C TYR A 517 -9.08 6.50 -11.34
N GLY A 518 -10.40 6.56 -11.53
CA GLY A 518 -11.05 6.38 -12.81
C GLY A 518 -11.25 4.91 -13.20
N ALA A 519 -11.58 4.68 -14.47
CA ALA A 519 -11.70 3.34 -15.03
C ALA A 519 -10.34 2.75 -15.45
N ASN A 520 -10.31 1.45 -15.71
CA ASN A 520 -9.21 0.74 -16.39
C ASN A 520 -7.87 0.73 -15.64
N LYS A 521 -7.94 0.79 -14.31
CA LYS A 521 -6.80 0.60 -13.43
C LYS A 521 -7.11 -0.50 -12.44
N GLY A 522 -6.19 -1.46 -12.35
CA GLY A 522 -6.25 -2.52 -11.36
C GLY A 522 -6.09 -1.98 -9.94
N LEU A 523 -6.30 -2.85 -8.94
CA LEU A 523 -6.09 -2.50 -7.53
C LEU A 523 -4.62 -2.12 -7.29
N PRO A 524 -4.31 -0.87 -6.89
CA PRO A 524 -2.94 -0.46 -6.60
C PRO A 524 -2.46 -1.02 -5.26
N MET A 525 -1.15 -1.02 -5.08
CA MET A 525 -0.55 -1.00 -3.74
C MET A 525 -0.79 0.37 -3.11
N ILE A 526 -1.00 0.43 -1.79
CA ILE A 526 -1.26 1.68 -1.07
C ILE A 526 -0.29 1.78 0.09
N PHE A 527 0.34 2.95 0.25
CA PHE A 527 1.32 3.20 1.28
C PHE A 527 1.13 4.58 1.89
N HIS A 528 1.28 4.74 3.20
CA HIS A 528 1.67 6.03 3.73
C HIS A 528 3.16 6.27 3.44
N TYR A 529 3.51 7.51 3.10
CA TYR A 529 4.90 7.94 2.95
C TYR A 529 5.20 9.20 3.74
N ASP A 530 6.46 9.37 4.12
CA ASP A 530 6.92 10.55 4.85
C ASP A 530 7.40 11.63 3.86
N THR A 531 6.70 12.78 3.82
CA THR A 531 7.04 13.92 2.95
C THR A 531 8.40 14.54 3.27
N TRP A 532 8.96 14.25 4.45
CA TRP A 532 10.29 14.72 4.85
C TRP A 532 11.40 13.76 4.39
N ASN A 533 11.04 12.56 3.93
CA ASN A 533 11.96 11.62 3.28
C ASN A 533 11.94 11.75 1.74
N TYR A 534 10.74 11.89 1.18
CA TYR A 534 10.52 12.12 -0.24
C TYR A 534 9.39 13.09 -0.49
N HIS A 535 9.65 14.04 -1.38
CA HIS A 535 8.62 14.81 -2.02
C HIS A 535 8.18 14.08 -3.29
N VAL A 536 6.87 13.84 -3.45
CA VAL A 536 6.33 13.00 -4.53
C VAL A 536 5.29 13.80 -5.32
N GLU A 537 5.47 13.81 -6.62
CA GLU A 537 4.56 14.42 -7.59
C GLU A 537 3.85 13.32 -8.38
N CYS A 538 2.65 13.61 -8.85
CA CYS A 538 1.94 12.80 -9.82
C CYS A 538 1.73 13.67 -11.06
N LEU A 539 2.28 13.27 -12.21
CA LEU A 539 2.13 14.02 -13.44
C LEU A 539 0.69 13.91 -13.95
N ASP A 540 0.11 15.05 -14.31
CA ASP A 540 -1.24 15.15 -14.84
C ASP A 540 -1.26 14.93 -16.36
N LYS A 541 -2.48 14.87 -16.94
CA LYS A 541 -2.65 14.86 -18.39
C LYS A 541 -2.19 16.19 -18.96
N ASP A 542 -0.96 16.22 -19.46
CA ASP A 542 -0.53 17.29 -20.36
C ASP A 542 -0.88 16.90 -21.80
N ASN A 543 -1.47 17.83 -22.56
CA ASN A 543 -1.79 17.62 -23.97
C ASN A 543 -0.50 17.42 -24.81
N GLU A 544 0.66 17.83 -24.28
CA GLU A 544 1.95 17.69 -24.97
C GLU A 544 2.63 16.32 -24.76
N GLN A 545 2.38 15.62 -23.65
CA GLN A 545 2.99 14.32 -23.33
C GLN A 545 2.02 13.35 -22.60
N PRO A 546 0.98 12.84 -23.29
CA PRO A 546 -0.07 12.02 -22.68
C PRO A 546 0.46 10.72 -22.03
N ASP A 547 1.55 10.15 -22.55
CA ASP A 547 2.17 8.91 -22.03
C ASP A 547 2.71 9.05 -20.60
N ASN A 548 2.93 10.28 -20.13
CA ASN A 548 3.43 10.56 -18.78
C ASN A 548 2.33 10.72 -17.74
N THR A 549 1.05 10.62 -18.13
CA THR A 549 -0.07 10.68 -17.19
C THR A 549 0.10 9.65 -16.08
N ASP A 550 -0.16 10.06 -14.84
CA ASP A 550 -0.02 9.25 -13.62
C ASP A 550 1.41 8.75 -13.34
N SER A 551 2.46 9.26 -14.01
CA SER A 551 3.83 8.95 -13.60
C SER A 551 4.12 9.54 -12.21
N LEU A 552 4.72 8.73 -11.34
CA LEU A 552 5.21 9.16 -10.04
C LEU A 552 6.63 9.71 -10.17
N VAL A 553 6.82 10.95 -9.74
CA VAL A 553 8.08 11.67 -9.80
C VAL A 553 8.56 11.98 -8.39
N PHE A 554 9.82 11.66 -8.10
CA PHE A 554 10.35 11.69 -6.74
C PHE A 554 11.48 12.71 -6.61
N THR A 555 11.41 13.55 -5.59
CA THR A 555 12.56 14.33 -5.12
C THR A 555 12.97 13.84 -3.74
N ALA A 556 14.22 13.40 -3.60
CA ALA A 556 14.77 13.04 -2.30
C ALA A 556 14.98 14.32 -1.47
N THR A 557 14.42 14.38 -0.27
CA THR A 557 14.40 15.61 0.56
C THR A 557 15.48 15.64 1.64
N ARG A 558 16.11 14.50 1.94
CA ARG A 558 17.15 14.38 2.98
C ARG A 558 18.49 14.98 2.55
N ASP A 559 19.18 15.64 3.47
CA ASP A 559 20.49 16.30 3.29
C ASP A 559 21.70 15.36 3.43
N ASP A 560 21.47 14.12 3.83
CA ASP A 560 22.51 13.12 4.07
C ASP A 560 22.82 12.26 2.83
N ARG A 561 22.08 12.46 1.73
CA ARG A 561 22.29 11.74 0.48
C ARG A 561 23.48 12.31 -0.26
N SER A 562 24.43 11.45 -0.61
CA SER A 562 25.60 11.86 -1.41
C SER A 562 25.26 12.13 -2.87
N SER A 563 24.22 11.46 -3.39
CA SER A 563 23.73 11.58 -4.76
C SER A 563 22.26 12.00 -4.73
N PRO A 564 21.95 13.31 -4.76
CA PRO A 564 20.57 13.78 -4.72
C PRO A 564 19.81 13.37 -6.00
N ARG A 565 18.49 13.27 -5.86
CA ARG A 565 17.57 12.88 -6.94
C ARG A 565 16.48 13.93 -6.98
N ILE A 566 16.48 14.75 -8.01
CA ILE A 566 15.54 15.86 -8.17
C ILE A 566 14.61 15.55 -9.33
N ARG A 567 13.31 15.56 -9.07
CA ARG A 567 12.27 15.19 -10.03
C ARG A 567 12.60 13.93 -10.82
N TYR A 568 12.97 12.87 -10.10
CA TYR A 568 13.40 11.61 -10.65
C TYR A 568 12.19 10.71 -10.95
N ASP A 569 12.01 10.35 -12.22
CA ASP A 569 10.99 9.41 -12.68
C ASP A 569 11.52 7.97 -12.60
N LEU A 570 10.87 7.16 -11.76
CA LEU A 570 11.17 5.73 -11.60
C LEU A 570 10.60 4.84 -12.71
N GLY A 571 9.68 5.39 -13.51
CA GLY A 571 8.82 4.71 -14.45
C GLY A 571 7.59 4.06 -13.82
N ASP A 572 7.34 4.28 -12.52
CA ASP A 572 6.16 3.73 -11.83
C ASP A 572 4.95 4.65 -12.02
N LYS A 573 3.79 4.05 -12.33
CA LYS A 573 2.51 4.74 -12.39
C LYS A 573 1.81 4.73 -11.03
N GLY A 574 1.18 5.84 -10.69
CA GLY A 574 0.57 6.03 -9.38
C GLY A 574 -0.14 7.38 -9.19
N ARG A 575 -0.74 7.55 -8.02
CA ARG A 575 -1.35 8.80 -7.56
C ARG A 575 -1.01 9.07 -6.10
N VAL A 576 -1.03 10.34 -5.72
CA VAL A 576 -0.84 10.80 -4.34
C VAL A 576 -2.15 11.43 -3.87
N TYR A 577 -2.62 11.05 -2.68
CA TYR A 577 -3.84 11.59 -2.08
C TYR A 577 -3.58 12.14 -0.68
N ALA A 578 -4.34 13.18 -0.34
CA ALA A 578 -4.49 13.58 1.05
C ALA A 578 -5.25 12.48 1.81
N SER A 579 -4.85 12.25 3.05
CA SER A 579 -5.48 11.24 3.91
C SER A 579 -6.96 11.53 4.13
N SER A 580 -7.33 12.81 4.27
CA SER A 580 -8.68 13.28 4.51
C SER A 580 -9.62 13.07 3.33
N ASP A 581 -9.11 13.12 2.10
CA ASP A 581 -9.91 12.83 0.89
C ASP A 581 -10.24 11.34 0.81
N VAL A 582 -9.26 10.47 1.05
CA VAL A 582 -9.49 9.01 1.09
C VAL A 582 -10.44 8.65 2.22
N GLN A 583 -10.29 9.24 3.41
CA GLN A 583 -11.21 9.05 4.53
C GLN A 583 -12.64 9.51 4.21
N ALA A 584 -12.80 10.69 3.59
CA ALA A 584 -14.11 11.22 3.22
C ALA A 584 -14.80 10.32 2.19
N LEU A 585 -14.04 9.82 1.22
CA LEU A 585 -14.55 8.92 0.21
C LEU A 585 -14.89 7.54 0.79
N LEU A 586 -14.06 6.98 1.68
CA LEU A 586 -14.42 5.75 2.42
C LEU A 586 -15.71 5.92 3.21
N ALA A 587 -15.88 7.05 3.91
CA ALA A 587 -17.09 7.34 4.69
C ALA A 587 -18.35 7.40 3.82
N LYS A 588 -18.23 7.91 2.58
CA LYS A 588 -19.31 7.90 1.57
C LYS A 588 -19.80 6.48 1.24
N TYR A 589 -18.90 5.50 1.30
CA TYR A 589 -19.18 4.07 1.11
C TYR A 589 -19.48 3.34 2.44
N GLY A 590 -19.72 4.07 3.54
CA GLY A 590 -20.06 3.50 4.84
C GLY A 590 -18.87 2.93 5.61
N ILE A 591 -17.64 3.35 5.27
CA ILE A 591 -16.39 2.86 5.87
C ILE A 591 -15.75 3.98 6.66
N PHE A 592 -15.73 3.86 8.00
CA PHE A 592 -15.36 4.95 8.92
C PHE A 592 -14.01 4.74 9.62
N GLN A 593 -13.17 3.86 9.09
CA GLN A 593 -11.84 3.58 9.65
C GLN A 593 -10.92 4.80 9.50
N LYS A 594 -10.13 5.10 10.54
CA LYS A 594 -9.16 6.21 10.55
C LYS A 594 -7.72 5.71 10.58
N PRO A 595 -6.79 6.40 9.89
CA PRO A 595 -5.37 6.10 9.96
C PRO A 595 -4.76 6.59 11.28
N LYS A 596 -3.58 6.08 11.62
CA LYS A 596 -2.82 6.52 12.82
C LYS A 596 -2.19 7.91 12.65
N THR A 597 -1.98 8.35 11.41
CA THR A 597 -1.36 9.64 11.06
C THR A 597 -2.06 10.22 9.83
N ASN A 598 -1.99 11.53 9.65
CA ASN A 598 -2.47 12.21 8.43
C ASN A 598 -1.39 12.31 7.34
N LEU A 599 -0.39 11.42 7.34
CA LEU A 599 0.56 11.33 6.23
C LEU A 599 -0.22 11.13 4.91
N PRO A 600 0.30 11.64 3.79
CA PRO A 600 -0.30 11.39 2.49
C PRO A 600 -0.19 9.91 2.09
N LEU A 601 -1.11 9.49 1.23
CA LEU A 601 -1.20 8.13 0.70
C LEU A 601 -0.66 8.10 -0.73
N LEU A 602 0.27 7.18 -0.96
CA LEU A 602 0.82 6.85 -2.26
C LEU A 602 0.15 5.59 -2.80
N PHE A 603 -0.54 5.71 -3.94
CA PHE A 603 -1.15 4.62 -4.67
C PHE A 603 -0.21 4.26 -5.83
N VAL A 604 0.24 3.01 -5.89
CA VAL A 604 1.25 2.54 -6.85
C VAL A 604 0.72 1.36 -7.65
N TRP A 605 0.60 1.54 -8.97
CA TRP A 605 0.34 0.44 -9.92
C TRP A 605 1.64 -0.22 -10.41
N GLY A 606 2.78 0.43 -10.18
CA GLY A 606 4.08 0.01 -10.65
C GLY A 606 4.33 0.47 -12.09
N ARG A 607 5.43 0.01 -12.69
CA ARG A 607 5.70 0.22 -14.12
C ARG A 607 4.61 -0.42 -14.96
N ASP A 608 4.38 0.08 -16.17
CA ASP A 608 3.46 -0.51 -17.16
C ASP A 608 3.79 -2.00 -17.39
N SER A 609 3.23 -2.81 -16.51
CA SER A 609 3.15 -4.27 -16.48
C SER A 609 1.74 -4.70 -16.84
N THR A 610 0.88 -3.72 -17.13
CA THR A 610 -0.39 -3.90 -17.79
C THR A 610 -0.15 -4.32 -19.22
N VAL A 611 -0.64 -5.49 -19.57
CA VAL A 611 -0.63 -5.93 -20.95
C VAL A 611 -1.91 -5.45 -21.61
N VAL A 612 -1.78 -4.73 -22.73
CA VAL A 612 -2.92 -4.25 -23.50
C VAL A 612 -3.43 -5.35 -24.43
N PHE A 613 -4.71 -5.69 -24.35
CA PHE A 613 -5.44 -6.56 -25.28
C PHE A 613 -6.57 -5.77 -25.94
N ASN A 614 -6.45 -5.48 -27.24
CA ASN A 614 -7.44 -4.69 -28.01
C ASN A 614 -7.85 -3.37 -27.32
N GLY A 615 -6.92 -2.69 -26.66
CA GLY A 615 -7.18 -1.45 -25.91
C GLY A 615 -7.64 -1.63 -24.46
N ALA A 616 -7.87 -2.86 -23.98
CA ALA A 616 -8.09 -3.14 -22.56
C ALA A 616 -6.75 -3.40 -21.84
N ASN A 617 -6.49 -2.66 -20.76
CA ASN A 617 -5.30 -2.84 -19.92
C ASN A 617 -5.52 -3.96 -18.90
N LEU A 618 -4.74 -5.04 -18.98
CA LEU A 618 -4.80 -6.18 -18.07
C LEU A 618 -3.67 -6.12 -17.05
N ALA A 619 -4.00 -5.91 -15.79
CA ALA A 619 -2.99 -5.81 -14.72
C ALA A 619 -2.60 -7.18 -14.16
N PHE A 620 -1.32 -7.36 -13.82
CA PHE A 620 -0.83 -8.60 -13.22
C PHE A 620 -1.60 -9.02 -11.95
N THR A 621 -2.00 -8.05 -11.13
CA THR A 621 -2.78 -8.29 -9.90
C THR A 621 -4.18 -8.85 -10.20
N GLU A 622 -4.78 -8.51 -11.34
CA GLU A 622 -6.08 -9.07 -11.80
C GLU A 622 -5.92 -10.53 -12.23
N LEU A 623 -4.84 -10.84 -12.95
CA LEU A 623 -4.48 -12.23 -13.27
C LEU A 623 -4.23 -13.03 -11.99
N GLU A 624 -3.52 -12.45 -11.04
CA GLU A 624 -3.24 -13.08 -9.77
C GLU A 624 -4.53 -13.45 -9.04
N ARG A 625 -5.50 -12.52 -9.00
CA ARG A 625 -6.82 -12.71 -8.41
C ARG A 625 -7.65 -13.77 -9.14
N ALA A 626 -7.74 -13.68 -10.47
CA ALA A 626 -8.55 -14.58 -11.29
C ALA A 626 -8.07 -16.03 -11.17
N VAL A 627 -6.75 -16.25 -11.15
CA VAL A 627 -6.16 -17.57 -10.93
C VAL A 627 -6.50 -18.09 -9.54
N THR A 628 -6.36 -17.28 -8.49
CA THR A 628 -6.67 -17.73 -7.12
C THR A 628 -8.15 -18.08 -6.92
N ASP A 629 -9.08 -17.46 -7.67
CA ASP A 629 -10.50 -17.79 -7.60
C ASP A 629 -10.85 -19.15 -8.22
N ILE A 630 -10.16 -19.54 -9.29
CA ILE A 630 -10.43 -20.80 -10.01
C ILE A 630 -9.59 -21.96 -9.46
N ASP A 631 -8.41 -21.67 -8.96
CA ASP A 631 -7.48 -22.64 -8.41
C ASP A 631 -7.65 -22.76 -6.89
N THR A 632 -8.75 -23.40 -6.47
CA THR A 632 -9.13 -23.51 -5.06
C THR A 632 -8.14 -24.32 -4.22
N TYR A 633 -7.31 -25.15 -4.86
CA TYR A 633 -6.32 -25.99 -4.21
C TYR A 633 -4.93 -25.35 -4.19
N GLY A 634 -4.75 -24.20 -4.86
CA GLY A 634 -3.44 -23.55 -4.97
C GLY A 634 -2.46 -24.38 -5.78
N ASN A 635 -2.91 -25.06 -6.83
CA ASN A 635 -2.10 -25.83 -7.77
C ASN A 635 -1.18 -24.96 -8.64
N ILE A 636 -1.50 -23.68 -8.83
CA ILE A 636 -0.75 -22.72 -9.64
C ILE A 636 0.14 -21.89 -8.75
N LEU A 637 1.43 -21.88 -9.09
CA LEU A 637 2.47 -21.23 -8.35
C LEU A 637 2.92 -19.91 -8.97
N LYS A 638 3.33 -19.93 -10.25
CA LYS A 638 3.71 -18.72 -10.99
C LYS A 638 2.69 -18.41 -12.07
N LYS A 639 2.57 -17.13 -12.37
CA LYS A 639 1.68 -16.62 -13.42
C LYS A 639 2.34 -15.45 -14.13
N ALA A 640 1.98 -15.23 -15.39
CA ALA A 640 2.40 -14.07 -16.15
C ALA A 640 1.46 -13.82 -17.34
N PHE A 641 1.39 -12.57 -17.78
CA PHE A 641 1.00 -12.25 -19.15
C PHE A 641 2.23 -12.29 -20.04
N TYR A 642 2.09 -12.87 -21.23
CA TYR A 642 3.13 -12.91 -22.23
C TYR A 642 2.57 -12.40 -23.56
N LYS A 643 3.17 -11.33 -24.07
CA LYS A 643 2.74 -10.66 -25.30
C LYS A 643 3.82 -10.78 -26.35
N TYR A 644 3.46 -11.16 -27.57
CA TYR A 644 4.39 -11.25 -28.70
C TYR A 644 3.68 -10.92 -30.01
N GLN A 645 4.46 -10.56 -31.02
CA GLN A 645 3.97 -10.46 -32.39
C GLN A 645 4.19 -11.81 -33.09
N ASP A 646 3.12 -12.33 -33.68
CA ASP A 646 3.17 -13.53 -34.50
C ASP A 646 4.01 -13.25 -35.76
N THR A 647 5.06 -14.04 -35.97
CA THR A 647 6.05 -13.81 -37.03
C THR A 647 5.51 -14.06 -38.44
N GLU A 648 4.40 -14.81 -38.57
CA GLU A 648 3.81 -15.14 -39.88
C GLU A 648 2.72 -14.14 -40.27
N THR A 649 1.91 -13.71 -39.30
CA THR A 649 0.73 -12.85 -39.54
C THR A 649 0.95 -11.39 -39.15
N GLY A 650 2.01 -11.09 -38.39
CA GLY A 650 2.23 -9.78 -37.78
C GLY A 650 1.22 -9.42 -36.69
N ALA A 651 0.27 -10.31 -36.38
CA ALA A 651 -0.77 -10.07 -35.40
C ALA A 651 -0.21 -10.15 -33.98
N GLU A 652 -0.67 -9.24 -33.15
CA GLU A 652 -0.31 -9.22 -31.74
C GLU A 652 -1.09 -10.31 -30.99
N LYS A 653 -0.37 -11.17 -30.25
CA LYS A 653 -0.94 -12.28 -29.47
C LYS A 653 -0.67 -12.11 -27.99
N LEU A 654 -1.67 -12.45 -27.20
CA LEU A 654 -1.61 -12.50 -25.74
C LEU A 654 -1.72 -13.96 -25.26
N GLU A 655 -0.76 -14.35 -24.43
CA GLU A 655 -0.77 -15.60 -23.68
C GLU A 655 -0.80 -15.34 -22.18
N ILE A 656 -1.45 -16.25 -21.44
CA ILE A 656 -1.46 -16.29 -19.98
C ILE A 656 -0.71 -17.55 -19.57
N TRP A 657 0.44 -17.37 -18.95
CA TRP A 657 1.31 -18.48 -18.56
C TRP A 657 1.07 -18.82 -17.10
N LEU A 658 0.88 -20.10 -16.81
CA LEU A 658 0.61 -20.65 -15.48
C LEU A 658 1.58 -21.80 -15.19
N GLU A 659 2.38 -21.67 -14.15
CA GLU A 659 3.28 -22.73 -13.68
C GLU A 659 2.64 -23.47 -12.51
N LEU A 660 2.60 -24.79 -12.59
CA LEU A 660 2.06 -25.66 -11.57
C LEU A 660 3.05 -25.88 -10.41
N ASN A 661 2.51 -26.18 -9.23
CA ASN A 661 3.26 -26.68 -8.08
C ASN A 661 3.91 -28.04 -8.38
N ASP A 662 4.88 -28.42 -7.55
CA ASP A 662 5.57 -29.70 -7.71
C ASP A 662 4.59 -30.89 -7.53
N GLY A 663 4.77 -31.93 -8.34
CA GLY A 663 3.89 -33.11 -8.35
C GLY A 663 2.46 -32.87 -8.86
N VAL A 664 2.10 -31.65 -9.27
CA VAL A 664 0.77 -31.35 -9.83
C VAL A 664 0.77 -31.63 -11.33
N GLU A 665 -0.12 -32.53 -11.75
CA GLU A 665 -0.36 -32.82 -13.16
C GLU A 665 -1.14 -31.69 -13.83
N ILE A 666 -0.89 -31.52 -15.14
CA ILE A 666 -1.62 -30.53 -15.94
C ILE A 666 -3.11 -30.93 -15.96
N PRO A 667 -4.03 -29.98 -15.73
CA PRO A 667 -5.46 -30.30 -15.75
C PRO A 667 -5.87 -30.99 -17.05
N GLU A 668 -6.61 -32.10 -16.95
CA GLU A 668 -7.07 -32.84 -18.15
C GLU A 668 -7.98 -31.97 -19.04
N ASN A 669 -8.79 -31.10 -18.43
CA ASN A 669 -9.68 -30.17 -19.15
C ASN A 669 -9.12 -28.73 -19.20
N ILE A 670 -7.97 -28.56 -19.87
CA ILE A 670 -7.30 -27.26 -20.08
C ILE A 670 -8.27 -26.21 -20.66
N THR A 671 -9.13 -26.61 -21.60
CA THR A 671 -10.06 -25.71 -22.28
C THR A 671 -11.08 -25.11 -21.31
N GLU A 672 -11.66 -25.93 -20.44
CA GLU A 672 -12.61 -25.45 -19.42
C GLU A 672 -11.92 -24.51 -18.42
N TYR A 673 -10.71 -24.87 -17.96
CA TYR A 673 -9.95 -23.99 -17.09
C TYR A 673 -9.67 -22.63 -17.74
N ALA A 674 -9.24 -22.64 -19.01
CA ALA A 674 -8.95 -21.43 -19.76
C ALA A 674 -10.20 -20.55 -19.92
N GLN A 675 -11.35 -21.15 -20.23
CA GLN A 675 -12.63 -20.43 -20.32
C GLN A 675 -13.02 -19.81 -18.98
N ASN A 676 -12.87 -20.56 -17.87
CA ASN A 676 -13.14 -20.05 -16.53
C ASN A 676 -12.20 -18.90 -16.16
N LEU A 677 -10.90 -19.01 -16.47
CA LEU A 677 -9.93 -17.95 -16.23
C LEU A 677 -10.24 -16.68 -17.01
N ILE A 678 -10.52 -16.80 -18.31
CA ILE A 678 -10.88 -15.66 -19.17
C ILE A 678 -12.18 -15.03 -18.68
N SER A 679 -13.18 -15.84 -18.30
CA SER A 679 -14.44 -15.36 -17.73
C SER A 679 -14.21 -14.59 -16.43
N LYS A 680 -13.36 -15.09 -15.52
CA LYS A 680 -13.01 -14.39 -14.28
C LYS A 680 -12.26 -13.08 -14.54
N LEU A 681 -11.30 -13.08 -15.47
CA LEU A 681 -10.63 -11.85 -15.90
C LEU A 681 -11.63 -10.84 -16.46
N ALA A 682 -12.60 -11.27 -17.28
CA ALA A 682 -13.66 -10.41 -17.79
C ALA A 682 -14.61 -9.91 -16.68
N MET A 683 -14.85 -10.70 -15.62
CA MET A 683 -15.61 -10.24 -14.46
C MET A 683 -14.87 -9.13 -13.69
N LEU A 684 -13.55 -9.27 -13.52
CA LEU A 684 -12.71 -8.29 -12.82
C LEU A 684 -12.46 -7.03 -13.66
N ASN A 685 -12.31 -7.18 -14.97
CA ASN A 685 -11.94 -6.10 -15.89
C ASN A 685 -13.04 -5.86 -16.92
N GLN A 686 -13.78 -4.77 -16.74
CA GLN A 686 -14.95 -4.43 -17.56
C GLN A 686 -14.58 -4.14 -19.02
N ASP A 687 -13.43 -3.51 -19.26
CA ASP A 687 -12.99 -3.18 -20.61
C ASP A 687 -12.53 -4.42 -21.35
N PHE A 688 -11.84 -5.34 -20.67
CA PHE A 688 -11.54 -6.64 -21.24
C PHE A 688 -12.81 -7.40 -21.61
N ARG A 689 -13.85 -7.36 -20.76
CA ARG A 689 -15.17 -7.93 -21.09
C ARG A 689 -15.78 -7.30 -22.34
N TYR A 690 -15.77 -5.97 -22.42
CA TYR A 690 -16.27 -5.25 -23.58
C TYR A 690 -15.51 -5.62 -24.85
N GLN A 691 -14.18 -5.70 -24.78
CA GLN A 691 -13.35 -6.11 -25.92
C GLN A 691 -13.68 -7.53 -26.36
N LEU A 692 -13.82 -8.48 -25.42
CA LEU A 692 -14.22 -9.86 -25.71
C LEU A 692 -15.60 -9.94 -26.37
N GLU A 693 -16.57 -9.14 -25.92
CA GLU A 693 -17.93 -9.07 -26.48
C GLU A 693 -17.96 -8.42 -27.88
N SER A 694 -16.97 -7.60 -28.19
CA SER A 694 -16.84 -6.85 -29.45
C SER A 694 -16.01 -7.58 -30.52
N LEU A 695 -15.46 -8.76 -30.22
CA LEU A 695 -14.69 -9.55 -31.18
C LEU A 695 -15.58 -10.15 -32.29
N ASP A 696 -15.05 -10.17 -33.51
CA ASP A 696 -15.68 -10.87 -34.63
C ASP A 696 -15.69 -12.39 -34.40
N GLU A 697 -16.65 -13.08 -35.03
CA GLU A 697 -16.72 -14.53 -34.96
C GLU A 697 -15.44 -15.16 -35.55
N GLY A 698 -14.68 -15.86 -34.71
CA GLY A 698 -13.44 -16.53 -35.10
C GLY A 698 -12.15 -15.80 -34.70
N THR A 699 -12.22 -14.64 -34.03
CA THR A 699 -11.02 -14.00 -33.47
C THR A 699 -10.38 -14.86 -32.37
N ILE A 700 -9.05 -14.95 -32.39
CA ILE A 700 -8.28 -15.76 -31.43
C ILE A 700 -8.30 -15.06 -30.07
N LEU A 701 -8.80 -15.75 -29.05
CA LEU A 701 -8.78 -15.31 -27.65
C LEU A 701 -7.38 -15.43 -27.04
N PRO A 702 -7.11 -14.74 -25.91
CA PRO A 702 -5.90 -14.97 -25.14
C PRO A 702 -5.73 -16.46 -24.81
N MET A 703 -4.55 -17.00 -25.08
CA MET A 703 -4.29 -18.44 -24.88
C MET A 703 -3.74 -18.68 -23.48
N VAL A 704 -4.33 -19.64 -22.76
CA VAL A 704 -3.83 -20.06 -21.44
C VAL A 704 -2.87 -21.23 -21.59
N ARG A 705 -1.69 -21.11 -20.99
CA ARG A 705 -0.60 -22.07 -21.13
C ARG A 705 -0.15 -22.57 -19.77
N PHE A 706 -0.14 -23.89 -19.62
CA PHE A 706 0.35 -24.56 -18.43
C PHE A 706 1.78 -25.02 -18.60
N PHE A 707 2.54 -24.93 -17.51
CA PHE A 707 3.87 -25.47 -17.41
C PHE A 707 3.98 -26.29 -16.13
N LYS A 708 4.62 -27.46 -16.22
CA LYS A 708 5.03 -28.17 -15.01
C LYS A 708 6.11 -27.35 -14.30
N ARG A 709 6.27 -27.63 -13.01
CA ARG A 709 7.27 -26.99 -12.15
C ARG A 709 8.66 -27.03 -12.81
N HIS A 710 9.35 -25.88 -12.82
CA HIS A 710 10.68 -25.69 -13.45
C HIS A 710 10.76 -25.82 -14.98
N GLN A 711 9.63 -25.93 -15.70
CA GLN A 711 9.63 -26.13 -17.16
C GLN A 711 9.21 -24.90 -17.97
N SER A 712 8.87 -23.78 -17.35
CA SER A 712 8.48 -22.53 -17.99
C SER A 712 9.60 -21.49 -18.03
N GLN A 713 9.58 -20.53 -18.96
CA GLN A 713 10.52 -19.40 -18.90
C GLN A 713 10.26 -18.46 -17.71
N ILE A 714 9.08 -18.55 -17.08
CA ILE A 714 8.79 -17.86 -15.80
C ILE A 714 9.33 -18.66 -14.59
N SER A 715 9.71 -19.93 -14.77
CA SER A 715 10.47 -20.71 -13.78
C SER A 715 11.94 -20.30 -13.78
N GLU A 716 12.53 -20.23 -14.98
CA GLU A 716 13.82 -19.65 -15.41
C GLU A 716 13.97 -20.08 -16.90
N ALA A 717 14.27 -19.18 -17.85
CA ALA A 717 14.19 -19.39 -19.30
C ALA A 717 14.52 -20.81 -19.85
N GLY A 718 13.49 -21.62 -20.21
CA GLY A 718 13.58 -22.72 -21.20
C GLY A 718 12.76 -24.00 -20.93
N GLY A 719 11.88 -24.37 -21.87
CA GLY A 719 11.17 -25.68 -21.96
C GLY A 719 9.68 -25.53 -22.34
N LEU A 720 9.11 -26.35 -23.25
CA LEU A 720 7.79 -26.09 -23.88
C LEU A 720 6.96 -27.37 -24.08
N ILE A 721 5.65 -27.30 -23.84
CA ILE A 721 4.61 -28.17 -24.44
C ILE A 721 3.47 -27.25 -24.97
N TRP A 722 2.81 -27.62 -26.07
CA TRP A 722 1.94 -26.76 -26.88
C TRP A 722 0.50 -27.29 -26.91
N VAL A 723 -0.49 -26.40 -26.73
CA VAL A 723 -1.90 -26.69 -27.05
C VAL A 723 -2.52 -25.45 -27.71
N ARG A 724 -2.95 -25.59 -28.96
CA ARG A 724 -3.62 -24.55 -29.76
C ARG A 724 -5.13 -24.70 -29.53
N MET A 725 -5.81 -23.65 -29.07
CA MET A 725 -7.28 -23.67 -29.07
C MET A 725 -7.77 -23.56 -30.53
N SER A 726 -8.25 -24.66 -31.09
CA SER A 726 -9.11 -24.64 -32.28
C SER A 726 -10.54 -24.34 -31.83
N GLY A 727 -11.20 -23.45 -32.57
CA GLY A 727 -12.40 -22.73 -32.16
C GLY A 727 -13.45 -23.60 -31.48
N THR A 728 -13.71 -23.31 -30.21
CA THR A 728 -14.92 -23.76 -29.52
C THR A 728 -15.79 -22.54 -29.24
N LYS A 729 -16.99 -22.58 -29.83
CA LYS A 729 -18.02 -21.54 -29.79
C LYS A 729 -18.34 -21.10 -28.37
N LEU A 730 -18.01 -19.87 -28.00
CA LEU A 730 -18.80 -19.14 -27.01
C LEU A 730 -20.14 -18.79 -27.67
N ARG A 731 -21.13 -19.67 -27.54
CA ARG A 731 -22.49 -19.36 -27.97
C ARG A 731 -22.97 -18.13 -27.20
N LYS A 732 -23.36 -17.09 -27.93
CA LYS A 732 -24.19 -15.98 -27.44
C LYS A 732 -25.44 -16.58 -26.77
N ASN A 733 -25.42 -16.76 -25.46
CA ASN A 733 -26.63 -17.03 -24.69
C ASN A 733 -26.76 -15.99 -23.59
N LYS A 734 -27.60 -14.99 -23.89
CA LYS A 734 -28.37 -14.28 -22.87
C LYS A 734 -29.14 -15.32 -22.06
N SER A 735 -28.86 -15.42 -20.76
CA SER A 735 -29.83 -15.62 -19.68
C SER A 735 -29.13 -16.18 -18.44
N TYR A 736 -29.12 -15.38 -17.37
CA TYR A 736 -28.99 -15.88 -16.01
C TYR A 736 -30.22 -16.72 -15.67
N SER A 737 -30.07 -18.04 -15.49
CA SER A 737 -30.89 -18.87 -14.58
C SER A 737 -30.60 -20.35 -14.80
N SER A 738 -30.34 -21.08 -13.69
CA SER A 738 -30.70 -22.49 -13.42
C SER A 738 -30.11 -23.58 -14.37
N ILE A 739 -29.71 -24.82 -14.02
CA ILE A 739 -29.61 -25.67 -12.83
C ILE A 739 -29.13 -27.05 -13.38
N ILE A 740 -28.30 -27.79 -12.62
CA ILE A 740 -28.19 -29.28 -12.50
C ILE A 740 -27.75 -30.15 -13.72
N TYR A 741 -26.63 -30.86 -13.46
CA TYR A 741 -26.13 -32.21 -13.83
C TYR A 741 -26.57 -32.93 -15.11
N SER A 742 -25.55 -33.42 -15.84
CA SER A 742 -25.22 -34.87 -15.94
C SER A 742 -23.76 -35.05 -16.29
#